data_AF-A0A7Y4RI12-F1
#
_entry.id   AF-A0A7Y4RI12-F1
#
_cell.length_a   1.000
_cell.length_b   1.000
_cell.length_c   1.000
_cell.angle_alpha   90.00
_cell.angle_beta   90.00
_cell.angle_gamma   90.00
#
_symmetry.space_group_name_H-M   'P 1'
#
loop_
_entity.id
_entity.type
_entity.pdbx_description
1 polymer ?
#
loop_
_entity_poly.entity_id
_entity_poly.type
_entity_poly.pdbx_seq_one_letter_code
_entity_poly.pdbx_strand_id
1 'polypeptide(L)'
;MEQFNQYIESILLRDESYADRLFPVKATLSTIRAYSEPLEKVMACYEALSKCSFDEIKTSQKHRKSLAKLLAHTWLISRTRTDTIYRFCLPFSVLLDQPYVFELNYETLFFDLFSRPIQTIEYPKPIFHSVKYEERLALFPDLENLQNLSLATKLTFALLIFKADAISGILSTEDIPNLRLFKDDISILEQKGLISANPSDVDLLATFGYEDLKRFAQKHDIYIFKKRDDLINEISQKISESEIRKFIRPHLEIVKPLMPKIKQMQVLRKFMLEESNRLSIYLEWVALKLCGIPSVVAPLLVKRTLPGDVIPRPTPKKKDYHKNLYRSEGSFLNYYSKREIEIIKSFWDSYCDKVIAEEPVFDDGVKKLAAYMFEIGAVEYFIKSLGKDKKLWRSIFAAFVSSKYRKKYKPSPQLLTCNGCGAQFREYSVSWRLIQCVNGNVQFCQFCYEEILNHDYCANNAEMEKQDNAKMLENLHRLYVSLERIPTLELLKNIPTRIPSHPTEKQIAVGKSLLVMPSQLLYVKRFGSWLKSLEMAGILEGGYRKTARGIQVFANDGHICLSLAEKVVDDWLNAHHINHEKEPKYPFHIEFNPRKLMRADWKIEDTFIEYAGLMEDYEYALKMVRKKSLAESLNLDVIVLSEKDLDNLSLKLERLLTR
;
A
#
# COMPACT_ATOMS: atom_id res chain seq x y z
N MET A 1 21.36 23.86 -14.37
CA MET A 1 20.48 23.96 -13.18
C MET A 1 19.84 25.33 -13.04
N GLU A 2 20.61 26.41 -13.02
CA GLU A 2 20.06 27.78 -12.97
C GLU A 2 19.27 28.12 -14.24
N GLN A 3 19.80 27.76 -15.41
CA GLN A 3 19.09 27.79 -16.70
C GLN A 3 17.80 26.93 -16.70
N PHE A 4 17.76 25.85 -15.92
CA PHE A 4 16.57 24.98 -15.82
C PHE A 4 15.48 25.61 -14.95
N ASN A 5 15.85 26.22 -13.82
CA ASN A 5 14.92 27.00 -13.02
C ASN A 5 14.36 28.17 -13.85
N GLN A 6 15.23 28.91 -14.53
CA GLN A 6 14.84 30.00 -15.44
C GLN A 6 13.95 29.51 -16.58
N TYR A 7 14.19 28.32 -17.14
CA TYR A 7 13.37 27.75 -18.20
C TYR A 7 11.98 27.34 -17.72
N ILE A 8 11.89 26.61 -16.59
CA ILE A 8 10.62 26.21 -15.97
C ILE A 8 9.84 27.45 -15.50
N GLU A 9 10.50 28.41 -14.87
CA GLU A 9 9.93 29.72 -14.54
C GLU A 9 9.46 30.43 -15.81
N SER A 10 10.22 30.43 -16.91
CA SER A 10 9.81 31.06 -18.17
C SER A 10 8.67 30.34 -18.92
N ILE A 11 8.43 29.05 -18.65
CA ILE A 11 7.33 28.27 -19.24
C ILE A 11 6.09 28.38 -18.38
N LEU A 12 6.24 28.26 -17.05
CA LEU A 12 5.14 28.32 -16.10
C LEU A 12 4.68 29.78 -15.90
N LEU A 13 5.59 30.72 -15.69
CA LEU A 13 5.28 32.12 -15.37
C LEU A 13 4.96 33.01 -16.58
N ARG A 14 4.86 32.49 -17.81
CA ARG A 14 4.35 33.31 -18.94
C ARG A 14 2.89 33.74 -18.75
N ASP A 15 2.18 33.11 -17.82
CA ASP A 15 0.85 33.50 -17.36
C ASP A 15 0.97 33.78 -15.84
N GLU A 16 1.65 34.89 -15.50
CA GLU A 16 2.15 35.23 -14.15
C GLU A 16 1.09 35.15 -13.03
N SER A 17 -0.20 35.25 -13.34
CA SER A 17 -1.25 35.17 -12.33
C SER A 17 -1.60 33.73 -11.88
N TYR A 18 -1.24 32.71 -12.66
CA TYR A 18 -1.73 31.34 -12.49
C TYR A 18 -0.66 30.33 -12.02
N ALA A 19 0.59 30.46 -12.47
CA ALA A 19 1.59 29.42 -12.24
C ALA A 19 1.96 29.21 -10.77
N ASP A 20 2.15 30.28 -9.98
CA ASP A 20 2.46 30.17 -8.56
C ASP A 20 1.26 29.71 -7.72
N ARG A 21 0.03 29.93 -8.19
CA ARG A 21 -1.20 29.48 -7.52
C ARG A 21 -1.45 27.99 -7.78
N LEU A 22 -1.32 27.53 -9.02
CA LEU A 22 -1.67 26.18 -9.45
C LEU A 22 -0.55 25.16 -9.19
N PHE A 23 0.71 25.61 -9.09
CA PHE A 23 1.87 24.71 -8.97
C PHE A 23 2.87 25.24 -7.93
N PRO A 24 3.20 24.48 -6.87
CA PRO A 24 4.35 24.79 -6.05
C PRO A 24 5.64 24.45 -6.82
N VAL A 25 6.03 25.33 -7.75
CA VAL A 25 7.16 25.15 -8.68
C VAL A 25 8.41 24.66 -7.96
N LYS A 26 8.70 25.22 -6.78
CA LYS A 26 9.84 24.82 -5.94
C LYS A 26 9.78 23.36 -5.46
N ALA A 27 8.60 22.84 -5.12
CA ALA A 27 8.40 21.46 -4.69
C ALA A 27 8.47 20.47 -5.87
N THR A 28 7.94 20.85 -7.03
CA THR A 28 8.07 20.09 -8.27
C THR A 28 9.54 19.99 -8.69
N LEU A 29 10.27 21.13 -8.70
CA LEU A 29 11.68 21.20 -9.05
C LEU A 29 12.58 20.39 -8.11
N SER A 30 12.35 20.43 -6.79
CA SER A 30 13.13 19.62 -5.85
C SER A 30 12.97 18.11 -6.07
N THR A 31 11.83 17.69 -6.63
CA THR A 31 11.50 16.27 -6.78
C THR A 31 11.80 15.73 -8.17
N ILE A 32 11.74 16.57 -9.21
CA ILE A 32 12.35 16.25 -10.52
C ILE A 32 13.84 15.94 -10.35
N ARG A 33 14.55 16.64 -9.45
CA ARG A 33 15.96 16.37 -9.11
C ARG A 33 16.21 14.99 -8.52
N ALA A 34 15.20 14.33 -7.97
CA ALA A 34 15.30 12.98 -7.43
C ALA A 34 15.00 11.88 -8.47
N TYR A 35 14.66 12.29 -9.70
CA TYR A 35 14.37 11.38 -10.80
C TYR A 35 15.65 10.96 -11.50
N SER A 36 15.71 9.70 -11.93
CA SER A 36 16.93 9.07 -12.46
C SER A 36 17.06 9.16 -13.99
N GLU A 37 16.05 9.67 -14.70
CA GLU A 37 16.17 9.95 -16.14
C GLU A 37 16.90 11.28 -16.36
N PRO A 38 17.71 11.39 -17.44
CA PRO A 38 18.33 12.66 -17.82
C PRO A 38 17.27 13.76 -17.96
N LEU A 39 17.56 14.91 -17.38
CA LEU A 39 16.65 16.04 -17.34
C LEU A 39 16.23 16.49 -18.74
N GLU A 40 17.17 16.45 -19.68
CA GLU A 40 16.99 16.79 -21.08
C GLU A 40 15.91 15.91 -21.73
N LYS A 41 15.90 14.61 -21.40
CA LYS A 41 14.91 13.65 -21.91
C LYS A 41 13.53 13.90 -21.32
N VAL A 42 13.46 14.23 -20.03
CA VAL A 42 12.19 14.60 -19.36
C VAL A 42 11.61 15.87 -19.99
N MET A 43 12.46 16.86 -20.25
CA MET A 43 12.03 18.14 -20.84
C MET A 43 11.63 18.01 -22.31
N ALA A 44 12.39 17.26 -23.11
CA ALA A 44 12.02 16.95 -24.48
C ALA A 44 10.64 16.28 -24.54
N CYS A 45 10.35 15.37 -23.61
CA CYS A 45 9.05 14.72 -23.57
C CYS A 45 7.93 15.66 -23.11
N TYR A 46 8.17 16.49 -22.09
CA TYR A 46 7.22 17.52 -21.68
C TYR A 46 6.87 18.46 -22.85
N GLU A 47 7.87 18.91 -23.61
CA GLU A 47 7.64 19.76 -24.79
C GLU A 47 6.85 19.04 -25.87
N ALA A 48 7.19 17.78 -26.16
CA ALA A 48 6.46 16.97 -27.13
C ALA A 48 4.99 16.80 -26.73
N LEU A 49 4.72 16.47 -25.47
CA LEU A 49 3.36 16.35 -24.93
C LEU A 49 2.60 17.67 -24.98
N SER A 50 3.26 18.80 -24.66
CA SER A 50 2.62 20.13 -24.67
C SER A 50 2.16 20.59 -26.06
N LYS A 51 2.74 20.00 -27.11
CA LYS A 51 2.46 20.26 -28.53
C LYS A 51 1.63 19.14 -29.18
N CYS A 52 1.38 18.03 -28.47
CA CYS A 52 0.64 16.89 -28.98
C CYS A 52 -0.83 17.28 -29.25
N SER A 53 -1.39 16.74 -30.33
CA SER A 53 -2.77 16.99 -30.73
C SER A 53 -3.79 16.27 -29.85
N PHE A 54 -3.43 15.09 -29.31
CA PHE A 54 -4.34 14.21 -28.56
C PHE A 54 -5.65 13.96 -29.33
N ASP A 55 -5.55 13.51 -30.59
CA ASP A 55 -6.68 13.41 -31.52
C ASP A 55 -7.77 12.43 -31.07
N GLU A 56 -7.43 11.49 -30.18
CA GLU A 56 -8.37 10.59 -29.51
C GLU A 56 -9.31 11.32 -28.53
N ILE A 57 -8.99 12.55 -28.13
CA ILE A 57 -9.85 13.41 -27.31
C ILE A 57 -10.51 14.45 -28.22
N LYS A 58 -11.70 14.12 -28.71
CA LYS A 58 -12.49 15.01 -29.56
C LYS A 58 -13.09 16.15 -28.73
N THR A 59 -12.44 17.30 -28.77
CA THR A 59 -12.92 18.59 -28.22
C THR A 59 -12.57 19.74 -29.16
N SER A 60 -13.03 20.96 -28.85
CA SER A 60 -12.77 22.14 -29.68
C SER A 60 -11.28 22.52 -29.72
N GLN A 61 -10.84 23.14 -30.81
CA GLN A 61 -9.42 23.45 -31.05
C GLN A 61 -8.80 24.35 -29.96
N LYS A 62 -9.57 25.31 -29.44
CA LYS A 62 -9.17 26.18 -28.33
C LYS A 62 -8.87 25.36 -27.06
N HIS A 63 -9.74 24.41 -26.72
CA HIS A 63 -9.58 23.58 -25.53
C HIS A 63 -8.48 22.54 -25.71
N ARG A 64 -8.30 21.99 -26.92
CA ARG A 64 -7.25 21.01 -27.21
C ARG A 64 -5.84 21.50 -26.88
N LYS A 65 -5.50 22.74 -27.25
CA LYS A 65 -4.19 23.34 -26.89
C LYS A 65 -4.00 23.50 -25.38
N SER A 66 -5.06 23.90 -24.67
CA SER A 66 -5.01 24.07 -23.21
C SER A 66 -4.89 22.72 -22.51
N LEU A 67 -5.65 21.73 -22.98
CA LEU A 67 -5.63 20.36 -22.51
C LEU A 67 -4.24 19.73 -22.71
N ALA A 68 -3.61 19.91 -23.89
CA ALA A 68 -2.29 19.37 -24.16
C ALA A 68 -1.23 19.86 -23.16
N LYS A 69 -1.22 21.17 -22.86
CA LYS A 69 -0.35 21.75 -21.84
C LYS A 69 -0.62 21.18 -20.45
N LEU A 70 -1.88 21.07 -20.05
CA LEU A 70 -2.27 20.52 -18.75
C LEU A 70 -1.95 19.04 -18.61
N LEU A 71 -2.11 18.26 -19.68
CA LEU A 71 -1.70 16.86 -19.74
C LEU A 71 -0.18 16.74 -19.62
N ALA A 72 0.59 17.54 -20.35
CA ALA A 72 2.05 17.58 -20.19
C ALA A 72 2.47 17.94 -18.75
N HIS A 73 1.80 18.90 -18.12
CA HIS A 73 2.04 19.22 -16.70
C HIS A 73 1.65 18.09 -15.75
N THR A 74 0.52 17.42 -16.01
CA THR A 74 0.05 16.28 -15.24
C THR A 74 1.04 15.11 -15.33
N TRP A 75 1.58 14.88 -16.53
CA TRP A 75 2.63 13.90 -16.77
C TRP A 75 3.90 14.27 -15.99
N LEU A 76 4.34 15.52 -16.04
CA LEU A 76 5.51 15.96 -15.30
C LEU A 76 5.31 15.78 -13.77
N ILE A 77 4.14 16.15 -13.25
CA ILE A 77 3.78 15.94 -11.84
C ILE A 77 3.78 14.45 -11.49
N SER A 78 3.25 13.57 -12.34
CA SER A 78 3.21 12.14 -12.06
C SER A 78 4.60 11.55 -11.82
N ARG A 79 5.64 12.13 -12.46
CA ARG A 79 7.05 11.74 -12.27
C ARG A 79 7.70 12.32 -11.02
N THR A 80 7.12 13.36 -10.44
CA THR A 80 7.62 13.95 -9.19
C THR A 80 7.25 13.16 -7.92
N ARG A 81 6.64 11.97 -8.00
CA ARG A 81 6.30 11.11 -6.84
C ARG A 81 5.51 11.79 -5.70
N THR A 82 5.03 13.01 -5.92
CA THR A 82 4.09 13.68 -5.04
C THR A 82 2.71 13.26 -5.50
N ASP A 83 2.06 12.37 -4.74
CA ASP A 83 0.64 12.08 -4.91
C ASP A 83 -0.13 13.36 -4.60
N THR A 84 -0.28 14.16 -5.64
CA THR A 84 -1.02 15.39 -5.56
C THR A 84 -2.34 15.11 -6.23
N ILE A 85 -3.39 15.32 -5.46
CA ILE A 85 -4.74 15.56 -5.96
C ILE A 85 -4.77 16.44 -7.24
N TYR A 86 -3.81 17.37 -7.36
CA TYR A 86 -3.56 18.20 -8.54
C TYR A 86 -3.42 17.37 -9.83
N ARG A 87 -2.69 16.25 -9.81
CA ARG A 87 -2.56 15.32 -10.94
C ARG A 87 -3.93 14.92 -11.52
N PHE A 88 -4.92 14.69 -10.67
CA PHE A 88 -6.24 14.24 -11.09
C PHE A 88 -7.15 15.41 -11.48
N CYS A 89 -6.99 16.56 -10.84
CA CYS A 89 -7.83 17.74 -11.03
C CYS A 89 -7.43 18.57 -12.26
N LEU A 90 -6.14 18.63 -12.60
CA LEU A 90 -5.58 19.51 -13.62
C LEU A 90 -6.19 19.30 -15.01
N PRO A 91 -6.14 18.11 -15.62
CA PRO A 91 -6.74 17.90 -16.95
C PRO A 91 -8.25 18.12 -16.92
N PHE A 92 -8.89 17.77 -15.79
CA PHE A 92 -10.33 17.88 -15.62
C PHE A 92 -10.84 19.30 -15.54
N SER A 93 -10.04 20.23 -15.02
CA SER A 93 -10.43 21.63 -14.91
C SER A 93 -10.80 22.28 -16.26
N VAL A 94 -10.33 21.76 -17.40
CA VAL A 94 -10.73 22.21 -18.74
C VAL A 94 -11.93 21.44 -19.31
N LEU A 95 -12.16 20.21 -18.83
CA LEU A 95 -13.16 19.28 -19.39
C LEU A 95 -14.51 19.29 -18.64
N LEU A 96 -14.57 19.89 -17.46
CA LEU A 96 -15.76 19.87 -16.59
C LEU A 96 -16.99 20.51 -17.25
N ASP A 97 -16.81 21.62 -17.96
CA ASP A 97 -17.87 22.42 -18.56
C ASP A 97 -17.91 22.33 -20.09
N GLN A 98 -17.16 21.40 -20.68
CA GLN A 98 -16.98 21.30 -22.14
C GLN A 98 -17.34 19.92 -22.68
N PRO A 99 -17.92 19.84 -23.89
CA PRO A 99 -18.10 18.57 -24.58
C PRO A 99 -16.74 17.99 -24.98
N TYR A 100 -16.55 16.72 -24.63
CA TYR A 100 -15.48 15.91 -25.16
C TYR A 100 -15.96 14.48 -25.38
N VAL A 101 -15.38 13.80 -26.38
CA VAL A 101 -15.52 12.36 -26.58
C VAL A 101 -14.13 11.76 -26.53
N PHE A 102 -13.97 10.69 -25.76
CA PHE A 102 -12.70 10.00 -25.61
C PHE A 102 -12.76 8.67 -26.36
N GLU A 103 -12.21 8.66 -27.57
CA GLU A 103 -12.21 7.50 -28.48
C GLU A 103 -10.87 6.77 -28.40
N LEU A 104 -10.79 5.77 -27.53
CA LEU A 104 -9.59 4.97 -27.34
C LEU A 104 -9.78 3.54 -27.79
N ASN A 105 -8.81 3.02 -28.55
CA ASN A 105 -8.62 1.59 -28.67
C ASN A 105 -7.90 1.07 -27.42
N TYR A 106 -8.68 0.69 -26.41
CA TYR A 106 -8.14 0.18 -25.15
C TYR A 106 -7.33 -1.11 -25.32
N GLU A 107 -7.66 -1.96 -26.30
CA GLU A 107 -6.89 -3.19 -26.52
C GLU A 107 -5.47 -2.86 -26.97
N THR A 108 -5.32 -1.99 -27.97
CA THR A 108 -4.02 -1.53 -28.46
C THR A 108 -3.25 -0.80 -27.36
N LEU A 109 -3.92 0.13 -26.66
CA LEU A 109 -3.31 0.92 -25.60
C LEU A 109 -2.73 0.04 -24.49
N PHE A 110 -3.51 -0.93 -24.00
CA PHE A 110 -3.07 -1.80 -22.91
C PHE A 110 -2.02 -2.80 -23.37
N PHE A 111 -2.15 -3.34 -24.59
CA PHE A 111 -1.13 -4.20 -25.16
C PHE A 111 0.22 -3.48 -25.28
N ASP A 112 0.22 -2.25 -25.77
CA ASP A 112 1.43 -1.43 -25.91
C ASP A 112 2.08 -1.09 -24.56
N LEU A 113 1.26 -0.79 -23.53
CA LEU A 113 1.76 -0.40 -22.21
C LEU A 113 2.23 -1.59 -21.36
N PHE A 114 1.53 -2.71 -21.44
CA PHE A 114 1.68 -3.80 -20.47
C PHE A 114 2.04 -5.15 -21.12
N SER A 115 2.13 -5.22 -22.45
CA SER A 115 2.37 -6.45 -23.21
C SER A 115 1.38 -7.58 -22.88
N ARG A 116 0.14 -7.20 -22.51
CA ARG A 116 -0.92 -8.11 -22.11
C ARG A 116 -2.27 -7.71 -22.73
N PRO A 117 -3.14 -8.66 -23.11
CA PRO A 117 -4.50 -8.36 -23.53
C PRO A 117 -5.30 -7.76 -22.37
N ILE A 118 -6.17 -6.78 -22.65
CA ILE A 118 -7.00 -6.11 -21.64
C ILE A 118 -7.88 -7.09 -20.83
N GLN A 119 -8.26 -8.21 -21.45
CA GLN A 119 -9.09 -9.26 -20.84
C GLN A 119 -8.38 -9.94 -19.65
N THR A 120 -7.05 -9.96 -19.65
CA THR A 120 -6.21 -10.55 -18.59
C THR A 120 -5.96 -9.61 -17.41
N ILE A 121 -6.45 -8.36 -17.49
CA ILE A 121 -6.24 -7.35 -16.46
C ILE A 121 -7.48 -7.31 -15.57
N GLU A 122 -7.34 -7.79 -14.34
CA GLU A 122 -8.45 -7.79 -13.40
C GLU A 122 -8.73 -6.41 -12.80
N TYR A 123 -7.73 -5.51 -12.77
CA TYR A 123 -7.90 -4.22 -12.12
C TYR A 123 -6.96 -3.08 -12.56
N PRO A 124 -7.46 -1.83 -12.67
CA PRO A 124 -8.87 -1.48 -12.87
C PRO A 124 -9.27 -1.82 -14.31
N LYS A 125 -10.29 -2.69 -14.48
CA LYS A 125 -10.92 -2.85 -15.80
C LYS A 125 -11.47 -1.48 -16.23
N PRO A 126 -11.06 -0.95 -17.39
CA PRO A 126 -11.59 0.32 -17.88
C PRO A 126 -13.10 0.23 -17.99
N ILE A 127 -13.80 1.24 -17.48
CA ILE A 127 -15.23 1.36 -17.74
C ILE A 127 -15.35 1.84 -19.20
N PHE A 128 -15.86 0.94 -20.05
CA PHE A 128 -16.00 1.19 -21.50
C PHE A 128 -17.17 2.12 -21.84
N HIS A 129 -18.03 2.46 -20.87
CA HIS A 129 -19.12 3.39 -21.09
C HIS A 129 -18.58 4.82 -21.09
N SER A 130 -18.49 5.43 -22.27
CA SER A 130 -18.40 6.88 -22.39
C SER A 130 -19.75 7.47 -22.00
N VAL A 131 -19.82 8.19 -20.88
CA VAL A 131 -20.99 9.02 -20.59
C VAL A 131 -20.95 10.17 -21.61
N LYS A 132 -21.99 10.28 -22.45
CA LYS A 132 -22.05 11.38 -23.42
C LYS A 132 -22.13 12.71 -22.67
N TYR A 133 -21.60 13.77 -23.26
CA TYR A 133 -21.61 15.10 -22.63
C TYR A 133 -23.01 15.55 -22.19
N GLU A 134 -24.02 15.32 -23.03
CA GLU A 134 -25.43 15.65 -22.77
C GLU A 134 -25.99 14.86 -21.58
N GLU A 135 -25.65 13.57 -21.46
CA GLU A 135 -26.03 12.72 -20.33
C GLU A 135 -25.36 13.19 -19.03
N ARG A 136 -24.11 13.65 -19.10
CA ARG A 136 -23.39 14.22 -17.95
C ARG A 136 -24.02 15.53 -17.47
N LEU A 137 -24.35 16.44 -18.38
CA LEU A 137 -25.03 17.69 -18.01
C LEU A 137 -26.44 17.42 -17.46
N ALA A 138 -27.16 16.42 -17.98
CA ALA A 138 -28.45 16.02 -17.41
C ALA A 138 -28.31 15.52 -15.96
N LEU A 139 -27.21 14.84 -15.62
CA LEU A 139 -26.92 14.37 -14.26
C LEU A 139 -26.42 15.50 -13.34
N PHE A 140 -25.67 16.46 -13.89
CA PHE A 140 -24.99 17.54 -13.15
C PHE A 140 -25.19 18.90 -13.84
N PRO A 141 -26.43 19.43 -13.87
CA PRO A 141 -26.72 20.70 -14.56
C PRO A 141 -25.94 21.88 -13.97
N ASP A 142 -25.59 21.79 -12.68
CA ASP A 142 -24.80 22.80 -11.96
C ASP A 142 -23.43 23.05 -12.62
N LEU A 143 -22.89 22.10 -13.40
CA LEU A 143 -21.61 22.27 -14.10
C LEU A 143 -21.66 23.36 -15.18
N GLU A 144 -22.84 23.74 -15.67
CA GLU A 144 -22.98 24.89 -16.58
C GLU A 144 -22.52 26.20 -15.93
N ASN A 145 -22.62 26.32 -14.60
CA ASN A 145 -22.18 27.51 -13.87
C ASN A 145 -20.65 27.68 -13.87
N LEU A 146 -19.90 26.65 -14.30
CA LEU A 146 -18.46 26.74 -14.52
C LEU A 146 -18.10 27.35 -15.89
N GLN A 147 -19.06 27.48 -16.82
CA GLN A 147 -18.81 28.07 -18.12
C GLN A 147 -18.28 29.50 -17.98
N ASN A 148 -17.31 29.85 -18.82
CA ASN A 148 -16.63 31.16 -18.83
C ASN A 148 -15.86 31.53 -17.55
N LEU A 149 -15.78 30.64 -16.55
CA LEU A 149 -14.89 30.85 -15.41
C LEU A 149 -13.42 30.61 -15.79
N SER A 150 -12.52 31.20 -15.00
CA SER A 150 -11.09 31.01 -15.19
C SER A 150 -10.68 29.56 -14.95
N LEU A 151 -9.55 29.16 -15.52
CA LEU A 151 -8.99 27.83 -15.29
C LEU A 151 -8.66 27.58 -13.81
N ALA A 152 -8.18 28.59 -13.08
CA ALA A 152 -7.93 28.44 -11.64
C ALA A 152 -9.20 28.21 -10.85
N THR A 153 -10.28 28.91 -11.19
CA THR A 153 -11.56 28.76 -10.52
C THR A 153 -12.12 27.35 -10.76
N LYS A 154 -12.01 26.85 -12.00
CA LYS A 154 -12.39 25.47 -12.33
C LYS A 154 -11.50 24.42 -11.63
N LEU A 155 -10.20 24.67 -11.51
CA LEU A 155 -9.29 23.78 -10.77
C LEU A 155 -9.64 23.76 -9.28
N THR A 156 -9.91 24.93 -8.69
CA THR A 156 -10.34 25.06 -7.30
C THR A 156 -11.59 24.23 -7.07
N PHE A 157 -12.59 24.35 -7.94
CA PHE A 157 -13.80 23.53 -7.87
C PHE A 157 -13.48 22.02 -7.93
N ALA A 158 -12.66 21.57 -8.89
CA ALA A 158 -12.27 20.17 -8.99
C ALA A 158 -11.57 19.66 -7.71
N LEU A 159 -10.66 20.45 -7.14
CA LEU A 159 -9.96 20.14 -5.90
C LEU A 159 -10.93 19.99 -4.72
N LEU A 160 -11.92 20.88 -4.61
CA LEU A 160 -12.95 20.81 -3.59
C LEU A 160 -13.76 19.50 -3.70
N ILE A 161 -14.19 19.12 -4.91
CA ILE A 161 -14.94 17.87 -5.13
C ILE A 161 -14.09 16.63 -4.77
N PHE A 162 -12.82 16.60 -5.17
CA PHE A 162 -11.95 15.46 -4.87
C PHE A 162 -11.56 15.36 -3.38
N LYS A 163 -11.46 16.48 -2.65
CA LYS A 163 -11.17 16.50 -1.20
C LYS A 163 -12.38 16.36 -0.30
N ALA A 164 -13.57 16.72 -0.76
CA ALA A 164 -14.79 16.60 0.01
C ALA A 164 -14.89 15.20 0.66
N ASP A 165 -15.30 15.16 1.92
CA ASP A 165 -15.50 13.90 2.61
C ASP A 165 -16.54 13.04 1.85
N ALA A 166 -16.27 11.74 1.78
CA ALA A 166 -17.11 10.83 1.00
C ALA A 166 -18.51 10.61 1.59
N ILE A 167 -18.71 10.98 2.86
CA ILE A 167 -19.97 10.81 3.58
C ILE A 167 -20.63 12.17 3.74
N SER A 168 -19.92 13.15 4.33
CA SER A 168 -20.52 14.45 4.64
C SER A 168 -20.51 15.43 3.47
N GLY A 169 -19.63 15.25 2.49
CA GLY A 169 -19.43 16.23 1.41
C GLY A 169 -18.74 17.53 1.87
N ILE A 170 -18.39 17.64 3.16
CA ILE A 170 -17.74 18.80 3.74
C ILE A 170 -16.22 18.64 3.60
N LEU A 171 -15.51 19.76 3.51
CA LEU A 171 -14.07 19.83 3.69
C LEU A 171 -13.66 20.99 4.61
N SER A 172 -12.50 20.87 5.27
CA SER A 172 -11.88 22.03 5.92
C SER A 172 -11.08 22.83 4.89
N THR A 173 -11.06 24.16 5.05
CA THR A 173 -10.10 25.01 4.34
C THR A 173 -8.63 24.65 4.61
N GLU A 174 -8.35 23.90 5.68
CA GLU A 174 -7.01 23.43 6.05
C GLU A 174 -6.59 22.14 5.33
N ASP A 175 -7.56 21.36 4.82
CA ASP A 175 -7.31 20.05 4.17
C ASP A 175 -6.73 20.16 2.75
N ILE A 176 -6.77 21.37 2.17
CA ILE A 176 -6.18 21.67 0.87
C ILE A 176 -4.95 22.56 1.10
N PRO A 177 -3.72 22.01 0.94
CA PRO A 177 -2.50 22.80 0.98
C PRO A 177 -2.61 23.98 0.02
N ASN A 178 -2.22 25.17 0.47
CA ASN A 178 -2.23 26.40 -0.32
C ASN A 178 -3.62 26.87 -0.81
N LEU A 179 -4.74 26.36 -0.29
CA LEU A 179 -6.09 26.88 -0.61
C LEU A 179 -6.23 28.39 -0.33
N ARG A 180 -5.43 28.92 0.60
CA ARG A 180 -5.33 30.36 0.88
C ARG A 180 -4.92 31.19 -0.34
N LEU A 181 -4.26 30.60 -1.34
CA LEU A 181 -3.92 31.25 -2.62
C LEU A 181 -5.12 31.36 -3.58
N PHE A 182 -6.23 30.68 -3.27
CA PHE A 182 -7.46 30.60 -4.08
C PHE A 182 -8.68 31.26 -3.41
N LYS A 183 -8.46 32.20 -2.46
CA LYS A 183 -9.57 32.88 -1.76
C LYS A 183 -10.53 33.60 -2.70
N ASP A 184 -10.00 34.22 -3.75
CA ASP A 184 -10.80 34.91 -4.76
C ASP A 184 -11.68 33.90 -5.53
N ASP A 185 -11.13 32.72 -5.85
CA ASP A 185 -11.85 31.65 -6.54
C ASP A 185 -12.97 31.05 -5.69
N ILE A 186 -12.77 30.88 -4.38
CA ILE A 186 -13.83 30.44 -3.45
C ILE A 186 -15.01 31.43 -3.49
N SER A 187 -14.70 32.73 -3.46
CA SER A 187 -15.73 33.77 -3.50
C SER A 187 -16.51 33.74 -4.82
N ILE A 188 -15.82 33.53 -5.95
CA ILE A 188 -16.44 33.38 -7.27
C ILE A 188 -17.33 32.13 -7.33
N LEU A 189 -16.85 30.99 -6.83
CA LEU A 189 -17.61 29.73 -6.81
C LEU A 189 -18.87 29.84 -5.92
N GLU A 190 -18.78 30.57 -4.80
CA GLU A 190 -19.92 30.86 -3.93
C GLU A 190 -20.95 31.76 -4.63
N GLN A 191 -20.50 32.83 -5.31
CA GLN A 191 -21.38 33.68 -6.11
C GLN A 191 -22.08 32.93 -7.24
N LYS A 192 -21.42 31.90 -7.80
CA LYS A 192 -21.99 31.00 -8.82
C LYS A 192 -22.86 29.88 -8.24
N GLY A 193 -23.04 29.84 -6.92
CA GLY A 193 -23.87 28.84 -6.24
C GLY A 193 -23.29 27.42 -6.27
N LEU A 194 -22.01 27.25 -6.62
CA LEU A 194 -21.35 25.95 -6.74
C LEU A 194 -20.83 25.42 -5.41
N ILE A 195 -20.59 26.32 -4.45
CA ILE A 195 -20.14 25.98 -3.09
C ILE A 195 -20.81 26.90 -2.07
N SER A 196 -20.76 26.50 -0.81
CA SER A 196 -21.04 27.36 0.34
C SER A 196 -19.80 27.47 1.21
N ALA A 197 -19.31 28.70 1.42
CA ALA A 197 -18.10 28.94 2.22
C ALA A 197 -18.36 29.02 3.73
N ASN A 198 -19.63 29.15 4.12
CA ASN A 198 -20.14 29.00 5.48
C ASN A 198 -21.54 28.37 5.40
N PRO A 199 -21.65 27.05 5.24
CA PRO A 199 -22.94 26.37 5.17
C PRO A 199 -23.75 26.63 6.45
N SER A 200 -25.06 26.80 6.28
CA SER A 200 -25.98 26.96 7.41
C SER A 200 -25.98 25.71 8.30
N ASP A 201 -26.42 25.84 9.55
CA ASP A 201 -26.56 24.68 10.43
C ASP A 201 -27.52 23.62 9.83
N VAL A 202 -28.52 24.06 9.07
CA VAL A 202 -29.43 23.18 8.31
C VAL A 202 -28.72 22.43 7.18
N ASP A 203 -27.85 23.11 6.44
CA ASP A 203 -27.02 22.47 5.42
C ASP A 203 -26.10 21.41 6.02
N LEU A 204 -25.53 21.70 7.19
CA LEU A 204 -24.68 20.78 7.92
C LEU A 204 -25.45 19.58 8.49
N LEU A 205 -26.72 19.73 8.89
CA LEU A 205 -27.59 18.61 9.26
C LEU A 205 -27.73 17.58 8.13
N ALA A 206 -27.81 18.05 6.88
CA ALA A 206 -27.94 17.20 5.70
C ALA A 206 -26.68 16.35 5.43
N THR A 207 -25.65 16.44 6.26
CA THR A 207 -24.43 15.62 6.18
C THR A 207 -24.44 14.43 7.12
N PHE A 208 -25.38 14.40 8.08
CA PHE A 208 -25.51 13.31 9.05
C PHE A 208 -26.24 12.09 8.45
N GLY A 209 -25.89 10.92 8.98
CA GLY A 209 -26.55 9.66 8.64
C GLY A 209 -28.01 9.67 9.09
N TYR A 210 -28.87 8.93 8.37
CA TYR A 210 -30.31 8.90 8.65
C TYR A 210 -30.63 8.44 10.08
N GLU A 211 -29.87 7.50 10.63
CA GLU A 211 -30.07 7.02 12.01
C GLU A 211 -29.67 8.05 13.07
N ASP A 212 -28.64 8.86 12.82
CA ASP A 212 -28.25 9.95 13.73
C ASP A 212 -29.31 11.05 13.72
N LEU A 213 -29.86 11.37 12.53
CA LEU A 213 -30.97 12.29 12.37
C LEU A 213 -32.23 11.80 13.09
N LYS A 214 -32.55 10.50 13.01
CA LYS A 214 -33.68 9.91 13.76
C LYS A 214 -33.50 10.04 15.26
N ARG A 215 -32.31 9.70 15.78
CA ARG A 215 -32.03 9.82 17.22
C ARG A 215 -32.17 11.26 17.70
N PHE A 216 -31.68 12.20 16.90
CA PHE A 216 -31.81 13.62 17.19
C PHE A 216 -33.28 14.06 17.14
N ALA A 217 -34.02 13.72 16.09
CA ALA A 217 -35.45 14.00 15.96
C ALA A 217 -36.27 13.41 17.12
N GLN A 218 -36.02 12.15 17.49
CA GLN A 218 -36.73 11.46 18.57
C GLN A 218 -36.48 12.11 19.93
N LYS A 219 -35.26 12.62 20.18
CA LYS A 219 -34.94 13.37 21.42
C LYS A 219 -35.75 14.67 21.55
N HIS A 220 -36.26 15.19 20.44
CA HIS A 220 -37.04 16.42 20.37
C HIS A 220 -38.51 16.15 19.97
N ASP A 221 -39.00 14.93 20.22
CA ASP A 221 -40.40 14.52 19.98
C ASP A 221 -40.89 14.71 18.53
N ILE A 222 -39.96 14.66 17.56
CA ILE A 222 -40.29 14.69 16.13
C ILE A 222 -40.57 13.28 15.63
N TYR A 223 -41.62 13.13 14.83
CA TYR A 223 -42.01 11.87 14.21
C TYR A 223 -40.95 11.38 13.20
N ILE A 224 -40.37 10.21 13.48
CA ILE A 224 -39.16 9.72 12.78
C ILE A 224 -39.40 8.85 11.54
N PHE A 225 -40.62 8.38 11.30
CA PHE A 225 -40.94 7.51 10.14
C PHE A 225 -41.25 8.36 8.90
N LYS A 226 -40.26 9.14 8.47
CA LYS A 226 -40.32 10.02 7.29
C LYS A 226 -39.15 9.77 6.36
N LYS A 227 -39.26 10.16 5.09
CA LYS A 227 -38.10 10.18 4.20
C LYS A 227 -37.05 11.12 4.79
N ARG A 228 -35.78 10.87 4.48
CA ARG A 228 -34.65 11.60 5.06
C ARG A 228 -34.79 13.11 4.91
N ASP A 229 -35.14 13.59 3.72
CA ASP A 229 -35.24 15.02 3.44
C ASP A 229 -36.44 15.67 4.15
N ASP A 230 -37.56 14.95 4.27
CA ASP A 230 -38.73 15.38 5.05
C ASP A 230 -38.40 15.50 6.54
N LEU A 231 -37.59 14.57 7.06
CA LEU A 231 -37.12 14.59 8.45
C LEU A 231 -36.19 15.79 8.71
N ILE A 232 -35.26 16.06 7.79
CA ILE A 232 -34.36 17.24 7.88
C ILE A 232 -35.18 18.53 7.86
N ASN A 233 -36.16 18.64 6.97
CA ASN A 233 -37.03 19.81 6.88
C ASN A 233 -37.82 20.02 8.18
N GLU A 234 -38.37 18.95 8.77
CA GLU A 234 -39.12 19.05 10.01
C GLU A 234 -38.25 19.40 11.22
N ILE A 235 -37.03 18.84 11.30
CA ILE A 235 -36.01 19.24 12.28
C ILE A 235 -35.74 20.74 12.16
N SER A 236 -35.53 21.22 10.93
CA SER A 236 -35.17 22.62 10.67
C SER A 236 -36.30 23.61 10.96
N GLN A 237 -37.56 23.16 10.89
CA GLN A 237 -38.74 23.98 11.19
C GLN A 237 -39.10 23.98 12.67
N LYS A 238 -38.95 22.85 13.36
CA LYS A 238 -39.44 22.65 14.73
C LYS A 238 -38.38 22.84 15.82
N ILE A 239 -37.09 22.74 15.47
CA ILE A 239 -36.00 22.86 16.44
C ILE A 239 -35.25 24.17 16.19
N SER A 240 -34.94 24.89 17.28
CA SER A 240 -34.17 26.13 17.18
C SER A 240 -32.76 25.89 16.62
N GLU A 241 -32.25 26.87 15.88
CA GLU A 241 -30.90 26.81 15.29
C GLU A 241 -29.80 26.60 16.36
N SER A 242 -30.00 27.12 17.58
CA SER A 242 -29.08 26.92 18.70
C SER A 242 -28.97 25.45 19.12
N GLU A 243 -30.09 24.74 19.19
CA GLU A 243 -30.11 23.31 19.55
C GLU A 243 -29.54 22.44 18.43
N ILE A 244 -29.85 22.77 17.17
CA ILE A 244 -29.24 22.15 16.00
C ILE A 244 -27.71 22.33 16.05
N ARG A 245 -27.23 23.54 16.36
CA ARG A 245 -25.80 23.82 16.47
C ARG A 245 -25.10 23.03 17.58
N LYS A 246 -25.77 22.80 18.72
CA LYS A 246 -25.26 21.94 19.81
C LYS A 246 -25.15 20.48 19.39
N PHE A 247 -26.02 20.01 18.50
CA PHE A 247 -25.90 18.68 17.92
C PHE A 247 -24.74 18.60 16.91
N ILE A 248 -24.59 19.60 16.04
CA ILE A 248 -23.61 19.57 14.95
C ILE A 248 -22.16 19.74 15.45
N ARG A 249 -21.89 20.79 16.24
CA ARG A 249 -20.51 21.18 16.60
C ARG A 249 -19.65 20.09 17.24
N PRO A 250 -20.15 19.28 18.19
CA PRO A 250 -19.36 18.19 18.78
C PRO A 250 -19.03 17.07 17.80
N HIS A 251 -19.82 16.92 16.73
CA HIS A 251 -19.67 15.84 15.76
C HIS A 251 -18.88 16.26 14.50
N LEU A 252 -18.81 17.56 14.21
CA LEU A 252 -17.97 18.13 13.16
C LEU A 252 -16.71 18.74 13.78
N GLU A 253 -15.61 17.99 13.81
CA GLU A 253 -14.27 18.46 14.21
C GLU A 253 -13.64 19.44 13.19
N ILE A 254 -14.44 20.23 12.46
CA ILE A 254 -14.01 21.02 11.30
C ILE A 254 -14.11 22.52 11.58
N VAL A 255 -12.98 23.21 11.49
CA VAL A 255 -12.91 24.68 11.52
C VAL A 255 -13.14 25.20 10.08
N LYS A 256 -14.17 26.03 9.89
CA LYS A 256 -14.57 26.65 8.60
C LYS A 256 -14.90 25.63 7.49
N PRO A 257 -16.07 24.98 7.56
CA PRO A 257 -16.49 24.01 6.55
C PRO A 257 -16.76 24.69 5.20
N LEU A 258 -16.21 24.13 4.12
CA LEU A 258 -16.68 24.41 2.76
C LEU A 258 -17.55 23.24 2.30
N MET A 259 -18.63 23.53 1.59
CA MET A 259 -19.56 22.51 1.10
C MET A 259 -19.90 22.72 -0.38
N PRO A 260 -19.48 21.81 -1.29
CA PRO A 260 -19.93 21.84 -2.68
C PRO A 260 -21.44 21.64 -2.79
N LYS A 261 -22.11 22.51 -3.55
CA LYS A 261 -23.55 22.49 -3.81
C LYS A 261 -23.84 21.82 -5.15
N ILE A 262 -23.43 20.55 -5.27
CA ILE A 262 -23.65 19.76 -6.48
C ILE A 262 -24.60 18.62 -6.19
N LYS A 263 -25.65 18.49 -7.00
CA LYS A 263 -26.55 17.34 -6.93
C LYS A 263 -25.77 16.06 -7.21
N GLN A 264 -25.91 15.05 -6.35
CA GLN A 264 -25.18 13.78 -6.48
C GLN A 264 -23.64 13.93 -6.50
N MET A 265 -23.08 14.82 -5.66
CA MET A 265 -21.64 15.09 -5.57
C MET A 265 -20.75 13.83 -5.54
N GLN A 266 -21.15 12.77 -4.85
CA GLN A 266 -20.37 11.51 -4.78
C GLN A 266 -20.30 10.80 -6.15
N VAL A 267 -21.37 10.88 -6.94
CA VAL A 267 -21.40 10.33 -8.30
C VAL A 267 -20.49 11.16 -9.21
N LEU A 268 -20.53 12.50 -9.10
CA LEU A 268 -19.60 13.38 -9.84
C LEU A 268 -18.15 13.08 -9.48
N ARG A 269 -17.83 12.97 -8.19
CA ARG A 269 -16.48 12.66 -7.71
C ARG A 269 -15.98 11.31 -8.26
N LYS A 270 -16.83 10.29 -8.23
CA LYS A 270 -16.51 8.96 -8.77
C LYS A 270 -16.25 9.03 -10.28
N PHE A 271 -17.13 9.70 -11.02
CA PHE A 271 -16.96 9.94 -12.46
C PHE A 271 -15.63 10.64 -12.76
N MET A 272 -15.32 11.74 -12.05
CA MET A 272 -14.06 12.46 -12.21
C MET A 272 -12.86 11.54 -11.92
N LEU A 273 -12.91 10.70 -10.89
CA LEU A 273 -11.84 9.76 -10.56
C LEU A 273 -11.61 8.72 -11.67
N GLU A 274 -12.68 8.13 -12.19
CA GLU A 274 -12.65 7.12 -13.24
C GLU A 274 -12.06 7.70 -14.54
N GLU A 275 -12.49 8.90 -14.91
CA GLU A 275 -11.97 9.57 -16.09
C GLU A 275 -10.53 10.07 -15.90
N SER A 276 -10.15 10.58 -14.73
CA SER A 276 -8.75 10.96 -14.45
C SER A 276 -7.81 9.75 -14.56
N ASN A 277 -8.29 8.55 -14.20
CA ASN A 277 -7.55 7.31 -14.41
C ASN A 277 -7.41 6.98 -15.90
N ARG A 278 -8.48 7.10 -16.69
CA ARG A 278 -8.44 6.90 -18.14
C ARG A 278 -7.45 7.84 -18.81
N LEU A 279 -7.53 9.14 -18.50
CA LEU A 279 -6.62 10.16 -19.01
C LEU A 279 -5.17 9.89 -18.58
N SER A 280 -4.96 9.48 -17.33
CA SER A 280 -3.61 9.12 -16.85
C SER A 280 -3.01 7.96 -17.65
N ILE A 281 -3.78 6.89 -17.86
CA ILE A 281 -3.33 5.70 -18.60
C ILE A 281 -2.99 6.08 -20.06
N TYR A 282 -3.87 6.84 -20.71
CA TYR A 282 -3.65 7.33 -22.07
C TYR A 282 -2.45 8.25 -22.19
N LEU A 283 -2.28 9.18 -21.25
CA LEU A 283 -1.13 10.08 -21.21
C LEU A 283 0.20 9.33 -21.10
N GLU A 284 0.24 8.24 -20.33
CA GLU A 284 1.41 7.37 -20.24
C GLU A 284 1.67 6.62 -21.55
N TRP A 285 0.63 6.16 -22.25
CA TRP A 285 0.76 5.54 -23.56
C TRP A 285 1.29 6.52 -24.62
N VAL A 286 0.75 7.74 -24.67
CA VAL A 286 1.25 8.79 -25.57
C VAL A 286 2.70 9.14 -25.26
N ALA A 287 3.06 9.31 -23.98
CA ALA A 287 4.45 9.58 -23.58
C ALA A 287 5.40 8.43 -23.95
N LEU A 288 4.95 7.18 -23.83
CA LEU A 288 5.71 6.01 -24.28
C LEU A 288 5.95 6.06 -25.80
N LYS A 289 4.92 6.33 -26.60
CA LYS A 289 5.02 6.39 -28.07
C LYS A 289 5.87 7.57 -28.55
N LEU A 290 5.74 8.73 -27.93
CA LEU A 290 6.47 9.94 -28.33
C LEU A 290 7.93 9.94 -27.86
N CYS A 291 8.19 9.43 -26.66
CA CYS A 291 9.45 9.67 -25.96
C CYS A 291 10.21 8.41 -25.52
N GLY A 292 9.59 7.22 -25.65
CA GLY A 292 10.16 5.97 -25.14
C GLY A 292 10.38 5.96 -23.62
N ILE A 293 9.61 6.76 -22.87
CA ILE A 293 9.69 6.82 -21.40
C ILE A 293 8.67 5.83 -20.84
N PRO A 294 9.07 4.78 -20.12
CA PRO A 294 8.15 3.75 -19.64
C PRO A 294 7.16 4.28 -18.61
N SER A 295 6.05 3.55 -18.49
CA SER A 295 4.98 3.80 -17.52
C SER A 295 5.54 3.82 -16.09
N VAL A 296 5.30 4.91 -15.37
CA VAL A 296 5.61 5.03 -13.92
C VAL A 296 4.33 4.99 -13.07
N VAL A 297 3.18 4.81 -13.71
CA VAL A 297 1.89 4.93 -13.04
C VAL A 297 1.32 3.55 -12.72
N ALA A 298 1.23 3.26 -11.42
CA ALA A 298 0.23 2.33 -10.92
C ALA A 298 -1.17 2.97 -11.11
N PRO A 299 -2.10 2.35 -11.85
CA PRO A 299 -3.48 2.81 -11.93
C PRO A 299 -4.12 2.80 -10.54
N LEU A 300 -5.00 3.77 -10.23
CA LEU A 300 -5.67 3.78 -8.93
C LEU A 300 -6.63 2.59 -8.79
N LEU A 301 -6.53 1.89 -7.66
CA LEU A 301 -7.50 0.88 -7.25
C LEU A 301 -8.81 1.57 -6.80
N VAL A 302 -9.79 1.75 -7.70
CA VAL A 302 -11.15 2.24 -7.35
C VAL A 302 -11.94 1.16 -6.58
N LYS A 303 -11.57 0.83 -5.33
CA LYS A 303 -12.32 -0.14 -4.48
C LYS A 303 -13.81 -0.16 -4.82
N ARG A 304 -14.26 -1.26 -5.44
CA ARG A 304 -15.66 -1.48 -5.80
C ARG A 304 -16.50 -1.45 -4.51
N THR A 305 -17.06 -0.30 -4.19
CA THR A 305 -18.29 -0.21 -3.40
C THR A 305 -19.31 0.41 -4.34
N LEU A 306 -20.05 -0.45 -5.03
CA LEU A 306 -21.26 -0.06 -5.72
C LEU A 306 -22.29 0.42 -4.67
N PRO A 307 -23.04 1.50 -4.92
CA PRO A 307 -24.28 1.75 -4.19
C PRO A 307 -25.32 0.74 -4.70
N GLY A 308 -25.42 -0.40 -4.03
CA GLY A 308 -26.34 -1.49 -4.39
C GLY A 308 -26.27 -2.69 -3.46
N ASP A 309 -25.09 -3.01 -2.92
CA ASP A 309 -24.93 -4.15 -2.02
C ASP A 309 -24.94 -3.72 -0.55
N VAL A 310 -26.16 -3.58 0.00
CA VAL A 310 -26.40 -3.57 1.44
C VAL A 310 -26.80 -4.98 1.87
N ILE A 311 -25.88 -5.71 2.52
CA ILE A 311 -26.19 -6.69 3.57
C ILE A 311 -25.19 -6.46 4.73
N PRO A 312 -25.64 -6.44 6.01
CA PRO A 312 -24.86 -5.91 7.13
C PRO A 312 -23.92 -6.94 7.80
N ARG A 313 -22.67 -6.51 8.06
CA ARG A 313 -21.73 -6.75 9.20
C ARG A 313 -21.56 -8.18 9.79
N PRO A 314 -20.31 -8.57 10.18
CA PRO A 314 -19.66 -7.99 11.36
C PRO A 314 -18.36 -7.26 11.03
N THR A 315 -18.24 -6.06 11.57
CA THR A 315 -16.98 -5.33 11.75
C THR A 315 -15.92 -6.18 12.47
N PRO A 316 -14.72 -6.40 11.89
CA PRO A 316 -13.51 -6.24 12.67
C PRO A 316 -13.23 -4.74 12.77
N LYS A 317 -12.81 -4.26 13.94
CA LYS A 317 -12.50 -2.85 14.20
C LYS A 317 -11.46 -2.33 13.19
N LYS A 318 -11.99 -1.61 12.21
CA LYS A 318 -11.37 -1.11 10.97
C LYS A 318 -10.65 0.23 11.14
N LYS A 319 -10.15 0.56 12.34
CA LYS A 319 -9.80 1.98 12.62
C LYS A 319 -8.42 2.47 12.16
N ASP A 320 -7.40 1.63 11.96
CA ASP A 320 -6.05 2.15 11.61
C ASP A 320 -5.42 1.60 10.32
N TYR A 321 -6.00 0.60 9.63
CA TYR A 321 -5.21 -0.25 8.72
C TYR A 321 -5.07 0.23 7.25
N HIS A 322 -5.93 1.11 6.73
CA HIS A 322 -5.87 1.52 5.31
C HIS A 322 -5.89 3.02 5.03
N LYS A 323 -6.12 3.88 6.01
CA LYS A 323 -6.21 5.33 5.77
C LYS A 323 -4.86 6.02 5.52
N ASN A 324 -3.72 5.34 5.78
CA ASN A 324 -2.39 5.94 5.70
C ASN A 324 -1.40 5.23 4.74
N LEU A 325 -1.80 4.18 4.01
CA LEU A 325 -0.86 3.43 3.16
C LEU A 325 -0.37 4.21 1.92
N TYR A 326 -1.10 5.25 1.51
CA TYR A 326 -0.89 5.94 0.23
C TYR A 326 -0.37 7.39 0.35
N ARG A 327 -0.22 7.91 1.58
CA ARG A 327 0.31 9.26 1.79
C ARG A 327 1.83 9.23 1.61
N SER A 328 2.24 9.26 0.33
CA SER A 328 3.51 9.78 -0.19
C SER A 328 4.79 9.19 0.39
N GLU A 329 5.22 8.10 -0.23
CA GLU A 329 6.44 7.44 0.17
C GLU A 329 7.67 8.31 -0.08
N GLY A 330 7.73 9.20 -1.09
CA GLY A 330 8.86 10.13 -1.31
C GLY A 330 9.03 11.26 -0.28
N SER A 331 8.01 11.54 0.54
CA SER A 331 7.95 12.77 1.36
C SER A 331 7.71 12.53 2.85
N PHE A 332 7.89 11.30 3.37
CA PHE A 332 7.71 11.02 4.80
C PHE A 332 8.50 11.98 5.70
N LEU A 333 9.74 12.33 5.36
CA LEU A 333 10.50 13.35 6.09
C LEU A 333 9.95 14.77 5.94
N ASN A 334 9.31 15.10 4.82
CA ASN A 334 8.77 16.43 4.55
C ASN A 334 7.45 16.70 5.30
N TYR A 335 6.78 15.67 5.85
CA TYR A 335 5.64 15.87 6.76
C TYR A 335 6.06 16.35 8.14
N TYR A 336 7.30 16.07 8.51
CA TYR A 336 7.85 16.46 9.79
C TYR A 336 8.69 17.71 9.62
N SER A 337 8.56 18.62 10.57
CA SER A 337 9.39 19.79 10.64
C SER A 337 10.86 19.40 10.73
N LYS A 338 11.74 20.27 10.21
CA LYS A 338 13.19 20.11 10.32
C LYS A 338 13.61 19.84 11.78
N ARG A 339 12.97 20.52 12.74
CA ARG A 339 13.21 20.35 14.18
C ARG A 339 12.95 18.92 14.65
N GLU A 340 11.82 18.31 14.26
CA GLU A 340 11.46 16.95 14.66
C GLU A 340 12.47 15.92 14.15
N ILE A 341 12.96 16.11 12.92
CA ILE A 341 14.00 15.26 12.33
C ILE A 341 15.36 15.46 13.02
N GLU A 342 15.73 16.70 13.36
CA GLU A 342 16.99 16.97 14.09
C GLU A 342 17.01 16.33 15.48
N ILE A 343 15.85 16.22 16.16
CA ILE A 343 15.75 15.51 17.43
C ILE A 343 16.13 14.03 17.26
N ILE A 344 15.58 13.33 16.26
CA ILE A 344 15.95 11.93 16.01
C ILE A 344 17.42 11.81 15.63
N LYS A 345 17.91 12.69 14.75
CA LYS A 345 19.32 12.69 14.31
C LYS A 345 20.31 12.90 15.45
N SER A 346 19.95 13.67 16.48
CA SER A 346 20.85 13.95 17.60
C SER A 346 21.24 12.70 18.41
N PHE A 347 20.47 11.62 18.29
CA PHE A 347 20.75 10.32 18.90
C PHE A 347 21.19 9.27 17.88
N TRP A 348 21.40 9.66 16.61
CA TRP A 348 21.85 8.76 15.57
C TRP A 348 23.37 8.65 15.56
N ASP A 349 23.90 7.47 15.85
CA ASP A 349 25.32 7.22 16.00
C ASP A 349 25.85 6.16 15.01
N SER A 350 27.10 5.74 15.17
CA SER A 350 27.74 4.74 14.31
C SER A 350 27.12 3.35 14.45
N TYR A 351 26.59 2.98 15.63
CA TYR A 351 25.86 1.74 15.81
C TYR A 351 24.60 1.72 14.94
N CYS A 352 23.88 2.84 14.88
CA CYS A 352 22.70 2.95 14.04
C CYS A 352 23.01 2.70 12.55
N ASP A 353 24.08 3.31 12.02
CA ASP A 353 24.48 3.08 10.63
C ASP A 353 24.96 1.62 10.39
N LYS A 354 25.61 1.00 11.38
CA LYS A 354 25.97 -0.43 11.34
C LYS A 354 24.73 -1.32 11.24
N VAL A 355 23.69 -1.07 12.04
CA VAL A 355 22.42 -1.82 11.96
C VAL A 355 21.78 -1.66 10.59
N ILE A 356 21.75 -0.45 10.01
CA ILE A 356 21.23 -0.25 8.64
C ILE A 356 22.03 -1.06 7.62
N ALA A 357 23.37 -1.12 7.75
CA ALA A 357 24.23 -1.87 6.84
C ALA A 357 23.98 -3.38 6.95
N GLU A 358 23.94 -3.91 8.17
CA GLU A 358 23.90 -5.35 8.46
C GLU A 358 22.49 -5.94 8.43
N GLU A 359 21.46 -5.18 8.79
CA GLU A 359 20.08 -5.69 8.87
C GLU A 359 19.36 -5.49 7.52
N PRO A 360 19.09 -6.56 6.77
CA PRO A 360 18.45 -6.43 5.46
C PRO A 360 16.96 -6.11 5.57
N VAL A 361 16.26 -6.61 6.60
CA VAL A 361 14.82 -6.44 6.74
C VAL A 361 14.50 -5.13 7.44
N PHE A 362 13.79 -4.23 6.77
CA PHE A 362 13.46 -2.90 7.30
C PHE A 362 12.77 -2.95 8.67
N ASP A 363 11.75 -3.79 8.83
CA ASP A 363 10.99 -3.86 10.09
C ASP A 363 11.85 -4.37 11.25
N ASP A 364 12.75 -5.32 10.99
CA ASP A 364 13.69 -5.82 12.00
C ASP A 364 14.75 -4.76 12.31
N GLY A 365 15.21 -4.00 11.31
CA GLY A 365 16.09 -2.85 11.51
C GLY A 365 15.45 -1.76 12.37
N VAL A 366 14.19 -1.42 12.09
CA VAL A 366 13.42 -0.47 12.91
C VAL A 366 13.27 -0.98 14.34
N LYS A 367 12.99 -2.27 14.55
CA LYS A 367 12.88 -2.87 15.89
C LYS A 367 14.20 -2.85 16.64
N LYS A 368 15.30 -3.28 16.01
CA LYS A 368 16.65 -3.26 16.59
C LYS A 368 17.07 -1.84 16.96
N LEU A 369 16.89 -0.89 16.05
CA LEU A 369 17.19 0.52 16.31
C LEU A 369 16.29 1.10 17.39
N ALA A 370 15.00 0.75 17.43
CA ALA A 370 14.10 1.21 18.48
C ALA A 370 14.52 0.66 19.84
N ALA A 371 14.90 -0.62 19.94
CA ALA A 371 15.42 -1.22 21.17
C ALA A 371 16.69 -0.51 21.64
N TYR A 372 17.63 -0.26 20.73
CA TYR A 372 18.82 0.51 21.02
C TYR A 372 18.50 1.95 21.51
N MET A 373 17.53 2.63 20.88
CA MET A 373 17.07 3.95 21.33
C MET A 373 16.46 3.93 22.74
N PHE A 374 15.85 2.81 23.15
CA PHE A 374 15.40 2.63 24.53
C PHE A 374 16.59 2.46 25.48
N GLU A 375 17.58 1.65 25.13
CA GLU A 375 18.76 1.37 25.95
C GLU A 375 19.56 2.64 26.26
N ILE A 376 19.72 3.53 25.29
CA ILE A 376 20.45 4.80 25.48
C ILE A 376 19.58 5.92 26.07
N GLY A 377 18.33 5.65 26.44
CA GLY A 377 17.40 6.63 27.02
C GLY A 377 16.85 7.67 26.03
N ALA A 378 17.10 7.52 24.72
CA ALA A 378 16.66 8.48 23.70
C ALA A 378 15.13 8.57 23.59
N VAL A 379 14.42 7.47 23.82
CA VAL A 379 12.95 7.42 23.70
C VAL A 379 12.25 8.36 24.68
N GLU A 380 12.77 8.48 25.92
CA GLU A 380 12.22 9.39 26.92
C GLU A 380 12.35 10.85 26.46
N TYR A 381 13.50 11.17 25.86
CA TYR A 381 13.75 12.48 25.27
C TYR A 381 12.84 12.74 24.07
N PHE A 382 12.61 11.75 23.20
CA PHE A 382 11.69 11.85 22.07
C PHE A 382 10.26 12.15 22.52
N ILE A 383 9.75 11.41 23.51
CA ILE A 383 8.41 11.63 24.06
C ILE A 383 8.28 13.03 24.69
N LYS A 384 9.32 13.49 25.38
CA LYS A 384 9.32 14.84 26.00
C LYS A 384 9.37 15.95 24.95
N SER A 385 10.17 15.77 23.90
CA SER A 385 10.52 16.84 22.95
C SER A 385 9.60 16.90 21.73
N LEU A 386 8.99 15.79 21.33
CA LEU A 386 8.08 15.67 20.18
C LEU A 386 6.60 15.65 20.61
N GLY A 387 6.30 15.65 21.91
CA GLY A 387 4.95 15.66 22.47
C GLY A 387 4.50 14.30 23.03
N LYS A 388 3.52 14.33 23.92
CA LYS A 388 3.07 13.15 24.71
C LYS A 388 2.38 12.04 23.91
N ASP A 389 2.12 12.24 22.61
CA ASP A 389 1.54 11.19 21.77
C ASP A 389 2.59 10.13 21.45
N LYS A 390 2.46 8.96 22.10
CA LYS A 390 3.33 7.79 21.89
C LYS A 390 3.38 7.32 20.44
N LYS A 391 2.39 7.67 19.60
CA LYS A 391 2.38 7.30 18.17
C LYS A 391 3.26 8.21 17.33
N LEU A 392 3.40 9.49 17.68
CA LEU A 392 4.04 10.50 16.83
C LEU A 392 5.55 10.26 16.67
N TRP A 393 6.30 10.08 17.77
CA TRP A 393 7.75 9.86 17.68
C TRP A 393 8.10 8.57 16.92
N ARG A 394 7.29 7.51 17.08
CA ARG A 394 7.49 6.24 16.36
C ARG A 394 7.36 6.43 14.86
N SER A 395 6.38 7.23 14.43
CA SER A 395 6.18 7.56 13.01
C SER A 395 7.32 8.41 12.44
N ILE A 396 7.83 9.38 13.21
CA ILE A 396 8.99 10.20 12.83
C ILE A 396 10.25 9.34 12.72
N PHE A 397 10.49 8.48 13.73
CA PHE A 397 11.62 7.58 13.77
C PHE A 397 11.60 6.57 12.61
N ALA A 398 10.47 5.90 12.39
CA ALA A 398 10.31 4.97 11.27
C ALA A 398 10.51 5.66 9.91
N ALA A 399 10.03 6.89 9.75
CA ALA A 399 10.28 7.70 8.56
C ALA A 399 11.77 8.01 8.37
N PHE A 400 12.48 8.36 9.44
CA PHE A 400 13.92 8.61 9.40
C PHE A 400 14.72 7.35 9.06
N VAL A 401 14.44 6.23 9.72
CA VAL A 401 15.06 4.92 9.42
C VAL A 401 14.76 4.51 7.97
N SER A 402 13.53 4.68 7.51
CA SER A 402 13.14 4.40 6.12
C SER A 402 13.96 5.21 5.12
N SER A 403 14.25 6.48 5.42
CA SER A 403 15.13 7.32 4.60
C SER A 403 16.57 6.80 4.51
N LYS A 404 17.07 6.15 5.57
CA LYS A 404 18.41 5.55 5.61
C LYS A 404 18.47 4.28 4.75
N TYR A 405 17.48 3.39 4.89
CA TYR A 405 17.36 2.21 4.03
C TYR A 405 17.23 2.60 2.54
N ARG A 406 16.55 3.69 2.20
CA ARG A 406 16.49 4.17 0.80
C ARG A 406 17.83 4.53 0.22
N LYS A 407 18.70 5.13 1.03
CA LYS A 407 20.07 5.44 0.61
C LYS A 407 20.90 4.16 0.41
N LYS A 408 20.60 3.10 1.17
CA LYS A 408 21.21 1.77 1.00
C LYS A 408 20.81 1.12 -0.32
N TYR A 409 19.52 1.05 -0.63
CA TYR A 409 19.04 0.30 -1.81
C TYR A 409 18.99 1.06 -3.12
N LYS A 410 19.05 2.41 -3.12
CA LYS A 410 19.05 3.31 -4.31
C LYS A 410 18.62 2.61 -5.61
N PRO A 411 17.31 2.50 -5.86
CA PRO A 411 16.80 1.74 -6.99
C PRO A 411 17.43 2.23 -8.29
N SER A 412 17.95 1.29 -9.07
CA SER A 412 18.66 1.59 -10.31
C SER A 412 17.71 2.15 -11.38
N PRO A 413 18.16 3.07 -12.25
CA PRO A 413 17.43 3.41 -13.46
C PRO A 413 17.39 2.28 -14.48
N GLN A 414 18.12 1.18 -14.27
CA GLN A 414 18.20 0.07 -15.22
C GLN A 414 16.82 -0.52 -15.54
N LEU A 415 16.67 -0.89 -16.81
CA LEU A 415 15.50 -1.59 -17.31
C LEU A 415 15.70 -3.09 -17.01
N LEU A 416 14.74 -3.66 -16.29
CA LEU A 416 14.68 -5.06 -15.91
C LEU A 416 13.53 -5.75 -16.65
N THR A 417 13.63 -7.06 -16.82
CA THR A 417 12.53 -7.89 -17.32
C THR A 417 11.84 -8.55 -16.13
N CYS A 418 10.54 -8.34 -15.99
CA CYS A 418 9.76 -8.93 -14.89
C CYS A 418 9.76 -10.45 -14.99
N ASN A 419 10.22 -11.14 -13.93
CA ASN A 419 10.22 -12.60 -13.86
C ASN A 419 8.80 -13.21 -13.80
N GLY A 420 7.78 -12.42 -13.54
CA GLY A 420 6.38 -12.86 -13.53
C GLY A 420 5.72 -12.71 -14.90
N CYS A 421 5.67 -11.47 -15.41
CA CYS A 421 4.90 -11.14 -16.62
C CYS A 421 5.73 -11.00 -17.90
N GLY A 422 7.06 -10.96 -17.81
CA GLY A 422 7.95 -10.69 -18.96
C GLY A 422 8.00 -9.22 -19.38
N ALA A 423 7.19 -8.33 -18.81
CA ALA A 423 7.22 -6.91 -19.17
C ALA A 423 8.52 -6.24 -18.71
N GLN A 424 8.99 -5.29 -19.51
CA GLN A 424 10.10 -4.43 -19.13
C GLN A 424 9.64 -3.36 -18.13
N PHE A 425 10.38 -3.20 -17.05
CA PHE A 425 10.09 -2.20 -16.01
C PHE A 425 11.42 -1.66 -15.44
N ARG A 426 11.37 -0.56 -14.69
CA ARG A 426 12.57 -0.02 -14.05
C ARG A 426 12.51 -0.28 -12.56
N GLU A 427 13.65 -0.50 -11.93
CA GLU A 427 13.68 -0.85 -10.50
C GLU A 427 12.96 0.20 -9.64
N TYR A 428 13.18 1.48 -9.95
CA TYR A 428 12.53 2.59 -9.25
C TYR A 428 11.02 2.72 -9.52
N SER A 429 10.47 2.02 -10.51
CA SER A 429 9.02 2.00 -10.74
C SER A 429 8.31 1.08 -9.74
N VAL A 430 9.06 0.28 -8.99
CA VAL A 430 8.54 -0.47 -7.85
C VAL A 430 8.50 0.45 -6.63
N SER A 431 7.35 0.45 -5.95
CA SER A 431 7.13 1.22 -4.73
C SER A 431 8.12 0.83 -3.65
N TRP A 432 8.49 1.80 -2.83
CA TRP A 432 9.53 1.61 -1.83
C TRP A 432 9.17 0.50 -0.84
N ARG A 433 7.91 0.43 -0.43
CA ARG A 433 7.41 -0.65 0.43
C ARG A 433 7.73 -2.04 -0.13
N LEU A 434 7.46 -2.28 -1.41
CA LEU A 434 7.69 -3.61 -1.99
C LEU A 434 9.19 -3.89 -2.14
N ILE A 435 9.99 -2.86 -2.45
CA ILE A 435 11.46 -2.96 -2.44
C ILE A 435 11.98 -3.37 -1.05
N GLN A 436 11.39 -2.83 0.03
CA GLN A 436 11.71 -3.23 1.40
C GLN A 436 11.34 -4.69 1.70
N CYS A 437 10.18 -5.15 1.23
CA CYS A 437 9.73 -6.54 1.40
C CYS A 437 10.66 -7.57 0.74
N VAL A 438 11.52 -7.13 -0.19
CA VAL A 438 12.48 -7.96 -0.90
C VAL A 438 13.93 -7.53 -0.69
N ASN A 439 14.18 -6.73 0.34
CA ASN A 439 15.51 -6.25 0.73
C ASN A 439 16.32 -5.64 -0.44
N GLY A 440 15.64 -4.90 -1.33
CA GLY A 440 16.25 -4.30 -2.51
C GLY A 440 16.39 -5.23 -3.72
N ASN A 441 16.17 -6.54 -3.57
CA ASN A 441 16.29 -7.50 -4.66
C ASN A 441 15.03 -7.50 -5.55
N VAL A 442 14.93 -6.51 -6.43
CA VAL A 442 13.75 -6.31 -7.28
C VAL A 442 13.81 -7.22 -8.51
N GLN A 443 12.91 -8.20 -8.56
CA GLN A 443 12.81 -9.23 -9.60
C GLN A 443 11.50 -9.22 -10.37
N PHE A 444 10.50 -8.50 -9.86
CA PHE A 444 9.16 -8.41 -10.42
C PHE A 444 8.75 -6.94 -10.57
N CYS A 445 7.90 -6.65 -11.55
CA CYS A 445 7.31 -5.33 -11.68
C CYS A 445 6.35 -5.04 -10.51
N GLN A 446 5.96 -3.77 -10.35
CA GLN A 446 5.02 -3.33 -9.31
C GLN A 446 3.79 -4.24 -9.21
N PHE A 447 3.14 -4.53 -10.35
CA PHE A 447 1.91 -5.32 -10.41
C PHE A 447 2.11 -6.75 -9.92
N CYS A 448 3.14 -7.44 -10.44
CA CYS A 448 3.42 -8.80 -10.01
C CYS A 448 3.79 -8.85 -8.52
N TYR A 449 4.53 -7.87 -8.00
CA TYR A 449 4.77 -7.82 -6.55
C TYR A 449 3.51 -7.57 -5.75
N GLU A 450 2.59 -6.73 -6.21
CA GLU A 450 1.31 -6.53 -5.53
C GLU A 450 0.46 -7.80 -5.52
N GLU A 451 0.45 -8.57 -6.62
CA GLU A 451 -0.21 -9.88 -6.68
C GLU A 451 0.43 -10.89 -5.74
N ILE A 452 1.76 -10.95 -5.69
CA ILE A 452 2.48 -11.88 -4.81
C ILE A 452 2.32 -11.48 -3.33
N LEU A 453 2.56 -10.21 -2.99
CA LEU A 453 2.59 -9.74 -1.60
C LEU A 453 1.19 -9.52 -1.01
N ASN A 454 0.16 -9.36 -1.86
CA ASN A 454 -1.25 -9.34 -1.46
C ASN A 454 -2.01 -10.58 -1.96
N HIS A 455 -1.32 -11.74 -2.02
CA HIS A 455 -1.84 -12.99 -2.59
C HIS A 455 -3.25 -13.36 -2.15
N ASP A 456 -3.55 -13.33 -0.85
CA ASP A 456 -4.89 -13.65 -0.32
C ASP A 456 -6.01 -12.82 -0.97
N TYR A 457 -5.72 -11.56 -1.30
CA TYR A 457 -6.66 -10.65 -1.93
C TYR A 457 -6.71 -10.85 -3.45
N CYS A 458 -5.56 -10.93 -4.11
CA CYS A 458 -5.49 -10.98 -5.57
C CYS A 458 -5.82 -12.37 -6.15
N ALA A 459 -5.49 -13.43 -5.42
CA ALA A 459 -5.74 -14.82 -5.84
C ALA A 459 -7.17 -15.30 -5.55
N ASN A 460 -8.02 -14.45 -4.95
CA ASN A 460 -9.42 -14.73 -4.70
C ASN A 460 -10.31 -14.16 -5.82
N ASN A 461 -10.13 -14.68 -7.05
CA ASN A 461 -10.85 -14.22 -8.23
C ASN A 461 -11.52 -15.38 -8.98
N ALA A 462 -12.43 -15.04 -9.90
CA ALA A 462 -13.24 -16.00 -10.64
C ALA A 462 -12.42 -16.88 -11.61
N GLU A 463 -11.22 -16.45 -12.00
CA GLU A 463 -10.33 -17.25 -12.84
C GLU A 463 -9.65 -18.35 -12.02
N MET A 464 -9.10 -17.99 -10.86
CA MET A 464 -8.51 -18.91 -9.89
C MET A 464 -9.54 -19.92 -9.38
N GLU A 465 -10.79 -19.50 -9.20
CA GLU A 465 -11.91 -20.39 -8.86
C GLU A 465 -12.24 -21.43 -9.93
N LYS A 466 -11.82 -21.24 -11.19
CA LYS A 466 -12.05 -22.17 -12.29
C LYS A 466 -10.89 -23.15 -12.51
N GLN A 467 -9.74 -22.95 -11.87
CA GLN A 467 -8.63 -23.89 -11.98
C GLN A 467 -9.09 -25.29 -11.59
N ASP A 468 -8.61 -26.32 -12.27
CA ASP A 468 -8.91 -27.69 -11.89
C ASP A 468 -8.16 -28.11 -10.62
N ASN A 469 -8.64 -29.15 -9.94
CA ASN A 469 -8.05 -29.61 -8.68
C ASN A 469 -6.61 -30.10 -8.85
N ALA A 470 -6.27 -30.74 -9.97
CA ALA A 470 -4.92 -31.27 -10.19
C ALA A 470 -3.91 -30.13 -10.34
N LYS A 471 -4.26 -29.08 -11.11
CA LYS A 471 -3.43 -27.88 -11.26
C LYS A 471 -3.23 -27.15 -9.95
N MET A 472 -4.27 -27.05 -9.11
CA MET A 472 -4.13 -26.47 -7.77
C MET A 472 -3.11 -27.23 -6.92
N LEU A 473 -3.19 -28.56 -6.89
CA LEU A 473 -2.27 -29.39 -6.12
C LEU A 473 -0.83 -29.33 -6.68
N GLU A 474 -0.68 -29.28 -8.00
CA GLU A 474 0.60 -29.06 -8.67
C GLU A 474 1.22 -27.70 -8.30
N ASN A 475 0.43 -26.63 -8.32
CA ASN A 475 0.90 -25.29 -7.91
C ASN A 475 1.34 -25.26 -6.44
N LEU A 476 0.62 -25.96 -5.56
CA LEU A 476 0.98 -26.08 -4.14
C LEU A 476 2.28 -26.87 -3.95
N HIS A 477 2.45 -27.98 -4.67
CA HIS A 477 3.69 -28.75 -4.67
C HIS A 477 4.88 -27.93 -5.21
N ARG A 478 4.67 -27.17 -6.29
CA ARG A 478 5.69 -26.26 -6.85
C ARG A 478 6.11 -25.20 -5.84
N LEU A 479 5.16 -24.63 -5.08
CA LEU A 479 5.46 -23.70 -4.02
C LEU A 479 6.29 -24.38 -2.90
N TYR A 480 5.93 -25.60 -2.50
CA TYR A 480 6.69 -26.38 -1.52
C TYR A 480 8.15 -26.57 -1.96
N VAL A 481 8.37 -27.05 -3.18
CA VAL A 481 9.72 -27.22 -3.75
C VAL A 481 10.47 -25.88 -3.78
N SER A 482 9.82 -24.80 -4.22
CA SER A 482 10.44 -23.47 -4.30
C SER A 482 10.78 -22.87 -2.94
N LEU A 483 9.98 -23.15 -1.92
CA LEU A 483 10.22 -22.70 -0.55
C LEU A 483 11.28 -23.54 0.17
N GLU A 484 11.47 -24.79 -0.27
CA GLU A 484 12.25 -25.83 0.43
C GLU A 484 11.74 -26.05 1.87
N ARG A 485 10.45 -25.78 2.08
CA ARG A 485 9.75 -26.03 3.34
C ARG A 485 8.25 -26.16 3.10
N ILE A 486 7.58 -26.82 4.03
CA ILE A 486 6.12 -27.01 4.00
C ILE A 486 5.43 -25.64 4.09
N PRO A 487 4.62 -25.23 3.08
CA PRO A 487 3.93 -23.95 3.11
C PRO A 487 2.86 -23.96 4.21
N THR A 488 3.04 -23.11 5.23
CA THR A 488 2.07 -22.97 6.31
C THR A 488 0.93 -22.04 5.89
N LEU A 489 -0.24 -22.22 6.52
CA LEU A 489 -1.37 -21.32 6.30
C LEU A 489 -1.03 -19.87 6.68
N GLU A 490 -0.22 -19.69 7.74
CA GLU A 490 0.18 -18.36 8.22
C GLU A 490 1.14 -17.65 7.25
N LEU A 491 2.04 -18.41 6.62
CA LEU A 491 2.90 -17.90 5.56
C LEU A 491 2.05 -17.25 4.44
N LEU A 492 0.98 -17.91 4.01
CA LEU A 492 0.11 -17.43 2.94
C LEU A 492 -0.80 -16.28 3.35
N LYS A 493 -1.15 -16.17 4.63
CA LYS A 493 -1.93 -15.03 5.16
C LYS A 493 -1.10 -13.75 5.27
N ASN A 494 0.20 -13.86 5.55
CA ASN A 494 1.06 -12.72 5.90
C ASN A 494 2.25 -12.55 4.93
N ILE A 495 2.00 -12.65 3.62
CA ILE A 495 3.06 -12.54 2.59
C ILE A 495 3.81 -11.19 2.53
N PRO A 496 3.44 -10.03 3.15
CA PRO A 496 4.35 -8.88 3.05
C PRO A 496 5.72 -9.06 3.76
N THR A 497 5.96 -10.12 4.55
CA THR A 497 7.17 -10.22 5.39
C THR A 497 8.17 -11.33 5.05
N ARG A 498 7.87 -12.26 4.11
CA ARG A 498 8.63 -13.53 4.02
C ARG A 498 8.85 -14.08 2.60
N ILE A 499 8.89 -13.25 1.54
CA ILE A 499 9.47 -13.75 0.29
C ILE A 499 10.98 -13.86 0.51
N PRO A 500 11.61 -15.02 0.22
CA PRO A 500 13.06 -15.15 0.28
C PRO A 500 13.67 -14.06 -0.58
N SER A 501 14.42 -13.13 0.02
CA SER A 501 15.06 -12.06 -0.74
C SER A 501 16.37 -12.52 -1.36
N HIS A 502 16.98 -13.56 -0.79
CA HIS A 502 18.17 -14.23 -1.29
C HIS A 502 18.07 -15.74 -1.01
N PRO A 503 18.62 -16.61 -1.87
CA PRO A 503 19.17 -16.29 -3.20
C PRO A 503 18.08 -15.82 -4.18
N THR A 504 18.47 -15.03 -5.19
CA THR A 504 17.55 -14.43 -6.19
C THR A 504 16.70 -15.48 -6.92
N GLU A 505 17.26 -16.64 -7.19
CA GLU A 505 16.55 -17.74 -7.86
C GLU A 505 15.39 -18.26 -7.02
N LYS A 506 15.58 -18.38 -5.69
CA LYS A 506 14.53 -18.80 -4.76
C LYS A 506 13.40 -17.77 -4.72
N GLN A 507 13.74 -16.48 -4.68
CA GLN A 507 12.75 -15.39 -4.80
C GLN A 507 11.91 -15.52 -6.07
N ILE A 508 12.57 -15.75 -7.21
CA ILE A 508 11.92 -15.89 -8.51
C ILE A 508 11.01 -17.11 -8.54
N ALA A 509 11.49 -18.26 -8.04
CA ALA A 509 10.74 -19.51 -8.00
C ALA A 509 9.48 -19.40 -7.13
N VAL A 510 9.61 -18.83 -5.93
CA VAL A 510 8.50 -18.57 -5.01
C VAL A 510 7.51 -17.58 -5.61
N GLY A 511 7.98 -16.44 -6.13
CA GLY A 511 7.13 -15.43 -6.74
C GLY A 511 6.34 -15.96 -7.94
N LYS A 512 6.99 -16.72 -8.83
CA LYS A 512 6.31 -17.39 -9.97
C LYS A 512 5.25 -18.39 -9.51
N SER A 513 5.49 -19.12 -8.41
CA SER A 513 4.52 -20.07 -7.86
C SER A 513 3.31 -19.34 -7.29
N LEU A 514 3.52 -18.25 -6.56
CA LEU A 514 2.45 -17.45 -5.96
C LEU A 514 1.57 -16.75 -6.99
N LEU A 515 2.12 -16.30 -8.13
CA LEU A 515 1.36 -15.63 -9.20
C LEU A 515 0.28 -16.51 -9.84
N VAL A 516 0.45 -17.84 -9.82
CA VAL A 516 -0.47 -18.79 -10.47
C VAL A 516 -1.29 -19.61 -9.48
N MET A 517 -1.01 -19.46 -8.18
CA MET A 517 -1.64 -20.22 -7.11
C MET A 517 -2.91 -19.52 -6.62
N PRO A 518 -4.04 -20.23 -6.45
CA PRO A 518 -5.24 -19.65 -5.84
C PRO A 518 -5.07 -19.33 -4.36
N SER A 519 -6.00 -18.53 -3.79
CA SER A 519 -6.00 -18.25 -2.36
C SER A 519 -6.12 -19.53 -1.53
N GLN A 520 -5.52 -19.53 -0.34
CA GLN A 520 -5.56 -20.63 0.62
C GLN A 520 -6.99 -21.00 1.04
N LEU A 521 -7.92 -20.04 1.01
CA LEU A 521 -9.34 -20.29 1.29
C LEU A 521 -9.95 -21.23 0.25
N LEU A 522 -9.55 -21.15 -1.02
CA LEU A 522 -10.04 -22.03 -2.07
C LEU A 522 -9.54 -23.46 -1.87
N TYR A 523 -8.28 -23.64 -1.45
CA TYR A 523 -7.75 -24.95 -1.07
C TYR A 523 -8.54 -25.58 0.08
N VAL A 524 -8.79 -24.80 1.15
CA VAL A 524 -9.61 -25.27 2.28
C VAL A 524 -11.03 -25.62 1.84
N LYS A 525 -11.65 -24.78 0.99
CA LYS A 525 -13.01 -25.01 0.48
C LYS A 525 -13.11 -26.28 -0.37
N ARG A 526 -12.11 -26.56 -1.21
CA ARG A 526 -12.15 -27.70 -2.16
C ARG A 526 -11.68 -29.02 -1.55
N PHE A 527 -10.68 -28.96 -0.68
CA PHE A 527 -10.04 -30.15 -0.12
C PHE A 527 -10.38 -30.35 1.38
N GLY A 528 -11.26 -29.52 1.93
CA GLY A 528 -11.77 -29.59 3.31
C GLY A 528 -10.86 -28.96 4.36
N SER A 529 -9.53 -29.10 4.23
CA SER A 529 -8.57 -28.45 5.12
C SER A 529 -7.23 -28.22 4.45
N TRP A 530 -6.43 -27.30 4.99
CA TRP A 530 -5.07 -27.03 4.49
C TRP A 530 -4.17 -28.27 4.58
N LEU A 531 -4.26 -29.04 5.66
CA LEU A 531 -3.49 -30.28 5.82
C LEU A 531 -3.87 -31.32 4.76
N LYS A 532 -5.16 -31.45 4.47
CA LYS A 532 -5.63 -32.33 3.40
C LYS A 532 -5.14 -31.86 2.03
N SER A 533 -5.05 -30.55 1.80
CA SER A 533 -4.43 -30.01 0.58
C SER A 533 -2.95 -30.39 0.46
N LEU A 534 -2.18 -30.30 1.55
CA LEU A 534 -0.76 -30.69 1.55
C LEU A 534 -0.57 -32.20 1.32
N GLU A 535 -1.41 -33.03 1.93
CA GLU A 535 -1.43 -34.49 1.69
C GLU A 535 -1.75 -34.81 0.23
N MET A 536 -2.83 -34.23 -0.31
CA MET A 536 -3.24 -34.47 -1.70
C MET A 536 -2.24 -33.93 -2.72
N ALA A 537 -1.45 -32.92 -2.35
CA ALA A 537 -0.35 -32.40 -3.17
C ALA A 537 0.93 -33.25 -3.09
N GLY A 538 0.94 -34.33 -2.31
CA GLY A 538 2.12 -35.17 -2.11
C GLY A 538 3.21 -34.52 -1.26
N ILE A 539 2.89 -33.45 -0.53
CA ILE A 539 3.85 -32.75 0.35
C ILE A 539 3.93 -33.45 1.70
N LEU A 540 2.80 -33.96 2.19
CA LEU A 540 2.75 -34.80 3.38
C LEU A 540 2.56 -36.24 2.93
N GLU A 541 3.54 -37.08 3.20
CA GLU A 541 3.39 -38.53 3.08
C GLU A 541 2.28 -38.99 4.04
N GLY A 542 1.45 -39.95 3.62
CA GLY A 542 0.34 -40.44 4.44
C GLY A 542 0.82 -40.84 5.84
N GLY A 543 0.09 -40.45 6.89
CA GLY A 543 0.49 -40.75 8.28
C GLY A 543 0.52 -39.57 9.25
N TYR A 544 0.10 -38.36 8.83
CA TYR A 544 -0.01 -37.26 9.78
C TYR A 544 -1.21 -37.41 10.72
N ARG A 545 -1.00 -37.11 12.01
CA ARG A 545 -2.07 -37.08 13.02
C ARG A 545 -2.17 -35.69 13.63
N LYS A 546 -3.30 -35.02 13.41
CA LYS A 546 -3.63 -33.80 14.15
C LYS A 546 -3.97 -34.17 15.59
N THR A 547 -3.23 -33.63 16.56
CA THR A 547 -3.48 -33.82 18.00
C THR A 547 -4.06 -32.53 18.59
N ALA A 548 -4.51 -32.58 19.86
CA ALA A 548 -4.99 -31.38 20.55
C ALA A 548 -3.91 -30.29 20.75
N ARG A 549 -2.62 -30.66 20.65
CA ARG A 549 -1.47 -29.77 20.90
C ARG A 549 -0.52 -29.60 19.69
N GLY A 550 -0.85 -30.12 18.51
CA GLY A 550 0.03 -30.02 17.35
C GLY A 550 -0.27 -31.01 16.24
N ILE A 551 0.74 -31.31 15.42
CA ILE A 551 0.65 -32.23 14.28
C ILE A 551 1.81 -33.21 14.41
N GLN A 552 1.50 -34.50 14.49
CA GLN A 552 2.52 -35.54 14.37
C GLN A 552 2.70 -35.90 12.90
N VAL A 553 3.92 -35.90 12.39
CA VAL A 553 4.28 -36.24 11.02
C VAL A 553 5.58 -37.07 10.99
N PHE A 554 5.80 -37.84 9.93
CA PHE A 554 7.07 -38.53 9.73
C PHE A 554 8.02 -37.69 8.86
N ALA A 555 9.28 -37.61 9.25
CA ALA A 555 10.37 -37.11 8.41
C ALA A 555 10.79 -38.17 7.36
N ASN A 556 11.57 -37.75 6.37
CA ASN A 556 11.97 -38.58 5.23
C ASN A 556 12.87 -39.78 5.62
N ASP A 557 13.50 -39.73 6.79
CA ASP A 557 14.29 -40.83 7.37
C ASP A 557 13.49 -41.70 8.35
N GLY A 558 12.20 -41.39 8.55
CA GLY A 558 11.29 -42.11 9.43
C GLY A 558 11.19 -41.55 10.85
N HIS A 559 11.87 -40.45 11.20
CA HIS A 559 11.69 -39.82 12.51
C HIS A 559 10.27 -39.29 12.71
N ILE A 560 9.76 -39.38 13.95
CA ILE A 560 8.47 -38.78 14.33
C ILE A 560 8.72 -37.33 14.76
N CYS A 561 8.13 -36.39 14.03
CA CYS A 561 8.15 -34.97 14.34
C CYS A 561 6.82 -34.54 14.98
N LEU A 562 6.88 -33.67 15.99
CA LEU A 562 5.69 -33.15 16.70
C LEU A 562 5.21 -31.80 16.14
N SER A 563 5.89 -31.30 15.12
CA SER A 563 5.53 -30.10 14.38
C SER A 563 5.99 -30.19 12.91
N LEU A 564 5.37 -29.39 12.04
CA LEU A 564 5.83 -29.27 10.64
C LEU A 564 7.21 -28.62 10.55
N ALA A 565 7.55 -27.74 11.49
CA ALA A 565 8.87 -27.11 11.54
C ALA A 565 9.97 -28.12 11.88
N GLU A 566 9.70 -29.05 12.82
CA GLU A 566 10.61 -30.16 13.08
C GLU A 566 10.83 -31.00 11.84
N LYS A 567 9.77 -31.37 11.11
CA LYS A 567 9.92 -32.12 9.85
C LYS A 567 10.80 -31.37 8.84
N VAL A 568 10.65 -30.05 8.70
CA VAL A 568 11.47 -29.26 7.77
C VAL A 568 12.96 -29.32 8.13
N VAL A 569 13.31 -29.23 9.42
CA VAL A 569 14.72 -29.32 9.87
C VAL A 569 15.25 -30.74 9.66
N ASP A 570 14.47 -31.75 10.03
CA ASP A 570 14.82 -33.16 9.94
C ASP A 570 15.03 -33.62 8.49
N ASP A 571 14.08 -33.29 7.60
CA ASP A 571 14.17 -33.54 6.17
C ASP A 571 15.38 -32.83 5.55
N TRP A 572 15.73 -31.62 6.01
CA TRP A 572 16.91 -30.90 5.55
C TRP A 572 18.20 -31.62 5.95
N LEU A 573 18.30 -32.09 7.19
CA LEU A 573 19.46 -32.85 7.67
C LEU A 573 19.63 -34.16 6.87
N ASN A 574 18.53 -34.89 6.65
CA ASN A 574 18.54 -36.12 5.85
C ASN A 574 18.92 -35.85 4.38
N ALA A 575 18.38 -34.80 3.76
CA ALA A 575 18.69 -34.44 2.37
C ALA A 575 20.16 -34.08 2.14
N HIS A 576 20.86 -33.62 3.18
CA HIS A 576 22.30 -33.33 3.15
C HIS A 576 23.15 -34.51 3.66
N HIS A 577 22.54 -35.68 3.87
CA HIS A 577 23.19 -36.89 4.39
C HIS A 577 23.88 -36.68 5.75
N ILE A 578 23.34 -35.79 6.58
CA ILE A 578 23.85 -35.53 7.93
C ILE A 578 23.18 -36.50 8.90
N ASN A 579 23.96 -37.47 9.39
CA ASN A 579 23.49 -38.42 10.40
C ASN A 579 23.18 -37.68 11.71
N HIS A 580 21.97 -37.86 12.25
CA HIS A 580 21.50 -37.13 13.41
C HIS A 580 20.64 -38.00 14.33
N GLU A 581 20.75 -37.77 15.63
CA GLU A 581 19.93 -38.42 16.66
C GLU A 581 18.75 -37.52 17.03
N LYS A 582 17.52 -38.05 16.99
CA LYS A 582 16.31 -37.33 17.42
C LYS A 582 16.06 -37.47 18.93
N GLU A 583 15.69 -36.37 19.57
CA GLU A 583 15.40 -36.30 21.02
C GLU A 583 16.52 -36.81 21.98
N PRO A 584 17.80 -36.49 21.74
CA PRO A 584 18.91 -36.92 22.59
C PRO A 584 18.81 -36.29 23.99
N LYS A 585 19.22 -37.03 25.02
CA LYS A 585 19.26 -36.49 26.39
C LYS A 585 20.44 -35.55 26.58
N TYR A 586 20.20 -34.42 27.24
CA TYR A 586 21.30 -33.60 27.74
C TYR A 586 22.07 -34.32 28.87
N PRO A 587 23.37 -34.02 29.05
CA PRO A 587 24.16 -34.52 30.16
C PRO A 587 23.60 -34.08 31.53
N PHE A 588 24.05 -34.77 32.58
CA PHE A 588 23.72 -34.41 33.95
C PHE A 588 24.40 -33.11 34.35
N HIS A 589 23.65 -32.26 35.05
CA HIS A 589 24.17 -31.09 35.73
C HIS A 589 23.42 -30.90 37.04
N ILE A 590 24.15 -30.64 38.13
CA ILE A 590 23.58 -30.61 39.48
C ILE A 590 22.46 -29.58 39.64
N GLU A 591 22.60 -28.42 38.99
CA GLU A 591 21.65 -27.31 39.12
C GLU A 591 20.60 -27.31 38.00
N PHE A 592 21.06 -27.54 36.76
CA PHE A 592 20.26 -27.27 35.57
C PHE A 592 19.57 -28.52 35.04
N ASN A 593 20.14 -29.73 35.19
CA ASN A 593 19.55 -30.99 34.73
C ASN A 593 19.86 -32.18 35.68
N PRO A 594 19.46 -32.11 36.97
CA PRO A 594 19.87 -33.10 37.98
C PRO A 594 19.26 -34.49 37.74
N ARG A 595 18.17 -34.58 36.97
CA ARG A 595 17.47 -35.84 36.70
C ARG A 595 17.69 -36.39 35.29
N LYS A 596 18.55 -35.76 34.47
CA LYS A 596 18.79 -36.14 33.05
C LYS A 596 17.49 -36.26 32.23
N LEU A 597 16.52 -35.38 32.48
CA LEU A 597 15.22 -35.41 31.82
C LEU A 597 15.12 -34.45 30.63
N MET A 598 16.04 -33.48 30.53
CA MET A 598 16.08 -32.57 29.40
C MET A 598 16.52 -33.29 28.13
N ARG A 599 15.85 -32.98 27.03
CA ARG A 599 16.17 -33.46 25.69
C ARG A 599 16.36 -32.28 24.75
N ALA A 600 17.31 -32.40 23.84
CA ALA A 600 17.37 -31.52 22.68
C ALA A 600 16.45 -32.05 21.57
N ASP A 601 16.24 -31.27 20.53
CA ASP A 601 15.44 -31.74 19.40
C ASP A 601 16.26 -32.68 18.51
N TRP A 602 17.53 -32.34 18.25
CA TRP A 602 18.49 -33.20 17.55
C TRP A 602 19.90 -33.14 18.15
N LYS A 603 20.73 -34.13 17.85
CA LYS A 603 22.19 -34.12 18.09
C LYS A 603 22.94 -34.64 16.88
N ILE A 604 24.00 -33.94 16.53
CA ILE A 604 24.92 -34.26 15.43
C ILE A 604 26.32 -34.20 16.02
N GLU A 605 26.96 -35.37 16.14
CA GLU A 605 28.22 -35.51 16.88
C GLU A 605 28.10 -34.91 18.28
N ASP A 606 28.92 -33.92 18.63
CA ASP A 606 28.90 -33.21 19.92
C ASP A 606 28.02 -31.94 19.91
N THR A 607 27.31 -31.67 18.80
CA THR A 607 26.46 -30.48 18.63
C THR A 607 25.00 -30.82 18.90
N PHE A 608 24.33 -30.08 19.78
CA PHE A 608 22.88 -30.17 19.98
C PHE A 608 22.15 -29.11 19.15
N ILE A 609 20.95 -29.45 18.67
CA ILE A 609 20.08 -28.51 17.95
C ILE A 609 18.72 -28.44 18.66
N GLU A 610 18.22 -27.21 18.80
CA GLU A 610 16.92 -26.88 19.38
C GLU A 610 16.11 -26.03 18.40
N TYR A 611 14.83 -26.33 18.21
CA TYR A 611 13.88 -25.48 17.51
C TYR A 611 12.97 -24.76 18.51
N ALA A 612 13.24 -23.46 18.71
CA ALA A 612 12.56 -22.58 19.64
C ALA A 612 11.24 -22.00 19.06
N GLY A 613 10.29 -22.87 18.72
CA GLY A 613 9.03 -22.50 18.06
C GLY A 613 7.97 -21.84 18.96
N LEU A 614 8.12 -21.90 20.29
CA LEU A 614 7.09 -21.49 21.26
C LEU A 614 7.58 -20.44 22.26
N MET A 615 8.48 -19.54 21.86
CA MET A 615 9.08 -18.54 22.76
C MET A 615 8.09 -17.52 23.35
N GLU A 616 6.88 -17.43 22.81
CA GLU A 616 5.79 -16.61 23.39
C GLU A 616 5.13 -17.27 24.62
N ASP A 617 5.29 -18.58 24.78
CA ASP A 617 4.88 -19.31 25.99
C ASP A 617 5.95 -19.10 27.09
N TYR A 618 5.52 -18.49 28.20
CA TYR A 618 6.42 -18.14 29.30
C TYR A 618 7.10 -19.36 29.93
N GLU A 619 6.40 -20.48 30.10
CA GLU A 619 6.98 -21.69 30.68
C GLU A 619 7.97 -22.35 29.72
N TYR A 620 7.68 -22.32 28.42
CA TYR A 620 8.59 -22.80 27.39
C TYR A 620 9.85 -21.93 27.31
N ALA A 621 9.71 -20.61 27.35
CA ALA A 621 10.85 -19.68 27.35
C ALA A 621 11.78 -19.93 28.55
N LEU A 622 11.23 -20.15 29.75
CA LEU A 622 12.02 -20.51 30.94
C LEU A 622 12.79 -21.84 30.76
N LYS A 623 12.19 -22.84 30.12
CA LYS A 623 12.88 -24.10 29.79
C LYS A 623 14.03 -23.89 28.83
N MET A 624 13.85 -23.05 27.81
CA MET A 624 14.91 -22.70 26.86
C MET A 624 16.06 -21.93 27.52
N VAL A 625 15.76 -20.97 28.41
CA VAL A 625 16.79 -20.29 29.22
C VAL A 625 17.58 -21.30 30.03
N ARG A 626 16.90 -22.24 30.70
CA ARG A 626 17.55 -23.27 31.51
C ARG A 626 18.43 -24.21 30.67
N LYS A 627 18.00 -24.58 29.47
CA LYS A 627 18.81 -25.37 28.51
C LYS A 627 20.05 -24.59 28.06
N LYS A 628 19.90 -23.28 27.82
CA LYS A 628 21.03 -22.41 27.48
C LYS A 628 22.05 -22.32 28.61
N SER A 629 21.60 -22.10 29.85
CA SER A 629 22.49 -22.09 31.03
C SER A 629 23.18 -23.44 31.26
N LEU A 630 22.47 -24.55 31.00
CA LEU A 630 23.07 -25.88 31.02
C LEU A 630 24.19 -26.01 29.99
N ALA A 631 23.92 -25.62 28.73
CA ALA A 631 24.89 -25.68 27.65
C ALA A 631 26.14 -24.85 27.95
N GLU A 632 25.96 -23.61 28.44
CA GLU A 632 27.06 -22.73 28.84
C GLU A 632 27.87 -23.33 29.99
N SER A 633 27.21 -23.88 31.02
CA SER A 633 27.89 -24.48 32.19
C SER A 633 28.73 -25.72 31.86
N LEU A 634 28.33 -26.46 30.83
CA LEU A 634 28.99 -27.70 30.39
C LEU A 634 29.81 -27.52 29.12
N ASN A 635 29.94 -26.30 28.62
CA ASN A 635 30.60 -25.98 27.35
C ASN A 635 30.11 -26.84 26.17
N LEU A 636 28.78 -27.05 26.08
CA LEU A 636 28.15 -27.79 24.98
C LEU A 636 27.94 -26.88 23.77
N ASP A 637 28.20 -27.41 22.58
CA ASP A 637 27.89 -26.71 21.34
C ASP A 637 26.39 -26.85 21.03
N VAL A 638 25.64 -25.74 21.05
CA VAL A 638 24.18 -25.74 20.86
C VAL A 638 23.78 -24.73 19.78
N ILE A 639 23.05 -25.21 18.77
CA ILE A 639 22.38 -24.37 17.76
C ILE A 639 20.93 -24.21 18.17
N VAL A 640 20.48 -22.96 18.33
CA VAL A 640 19.06 -22.66 18.52
C VAL A 640 18.51 -22.07 17.23
N LEU A 641 17.53 -22.76 16.64
CA LEU A 641 16.78 -22.36 15.47
C LEU A 641 15.46 -21.71 15.89
N SER A 642 15.08 -20.63 15.24
CA SER A 642 13.79 -19.97 15.36
C SER A 642 12.95 -20.17 14.09
N GLU A 643 11.68 -19.75 14.11
CA GLU A 643 10.83 -19.78 12.91
C GLU A 643 11.46 -19.05 11.71
N LYS A 644 12.20 -17.97 11.95
CA LYS A 644 12.87 -17.19 10.90
C LYS A 644 14.04 -17.95 10.26
N ASP A 645 14.68 -18.82 11.02
CA ASP A 645 15.84 -19.57 10.54
C ASP A 645 15.46 -20.67 9.56
N LEU A 646 14.18 -21.09 9.55
CA LEU A 646 13.65 -22.05 8.58
C LEU A 646 13.72 -21.56 7.13
N ASP A 647 13.78 -20.24 6.90
CA ASP A 647 13.92 -19.67 5.56
C ASP A 647 15.35 -19.80 5.00
N ASN A 648 16.34 -20.00 5.88
CA ASN A 648 17.77 -19.98 5.56
C ASN A 648 18.56 -21.04 6.38
N LEU A 649 18.05 -22.27 6.44
CA LEU A 649 18.70 -23.35 7.20
C LEU A 649 20.16 -23.55 6.78
N SER A 650 20.45 -23.48 5.48
CA SER A 650 21.82 -23.62 4.96
C SER A 650 22.80 -22.61 5.55
N LEU A 651 22.38 -21.36 5.80
CA LEU A 651 23.25 -20.34 6.43
C LEU A 651 23.48 -20.61 7.92
N LYS A 652 22.47 -21.15 8.62
CA LYS A 652 22.57 -21.42 10.07
C LYS A 652 23.25 -22.73 10.40
N LEU A 653 23.11 -23.71 9.51
CA LEU A 653 23.63 -25.06 9.66
C LEU A 653 24.88 -25.29 8.80
N GLU A 654 25.41 -24.26 8.12
CA GLU A 654 26.59 -24.34 7.23
C GLU A 654 27.77 -25.04 7.91
N ARG A 655 28.01 -24.74 9.20
CA ARG A 655 29.11 -25.32 9.98
C ARG A 655 29.03 -26.84 10.13
N LEU A 656 27.87 -27.43 9.90
CA LEU A 656 27.65 -28.88 9.91
C LEU A 656 27.96 -29.53 8.56
N LEU A 657 27.99 -28.75 7.47
CA LEU A 657 28.34 -29.21 6.12
C LEU A 657 29.86 -29.28 5.90
N THR A 658 30.64 -28.58 6.74
CA THR A 658 32.10 -28.47 6.62
C THR A 658 32.88 -29.39 7.58
N ARG A 659 32.17 -30.21 8.37
CA ARG A 659 32.75 -31.26 9.21
C ARG A 659 32.67 -32.58 8.47
#